data_AF-A0A1V5GST5-F1
#
_entry.id   AF-A0A1V5GST5-F1
#
_cell.length_a   1.000
_cell.length_b   1.000
_cell.length_c   1.000
_cell.angle_alpha   90.00
_cell.angle_beta   90.00
_cell.angle_gamma   90.00
#
_symmetry.space_group_name_H-M   'P 1'
#
loop_
_entity.id
_entity.type
_entity.pdbx_description
1 polymer ?
#
loop_
_entity_poly.entity_id
_entity_poly.type
_entity_poly.pdbx_seq_one_letter_code
_entity_poly.pdbx_strand_id
1 'polypeptide(L)'
;MLHLGETGYASIENAAFSDLDYAKGFSVEFATRIEPYARGGRWAAMIAKGGCLYTAANGFGIGLNQGNLPSFGQQFTATIADGTTALRVTSAYIEGMVYGILTFDAAAKTMRLYLNGVERGNAAEPKLVVANIKNSSAFAIGKSALSTFQRDVMLARLWNRPLSPAAAAALWNHYSNTGQHQLPANFSRQDLCGEWLMSATCDAQGRPGSTHIKDTSGKSNYLALMEGADLRRAYGPLALAFPAKGAEGIDKSAYLIANGGLKSLGTSVTLPLNYQFQIDESPAMDSPARKDSGWIPNYASWKPILKPGTKYYWRARVKDSSASPVVSEYAAVSHFTTEGPTDWFVRPGVYTGAINQDKPVPAPGVYGTQDGTSYENAWNGIREIVWGPGGVEAGDNLYLCGRHAYNGPLQSFTQGREIIQESGYSLEYPITIRMDWEQDPGEMWSIFAPEALSAIAWQGPDENGVYWTQDIAYRAVAEFNGSEFIWLKRQTAPTWTEGFGSVYCTMRASEPWKVDYTYIKTSDGSNPSGKIWSGAYGYSFNLGHSSNVKFYKCNFFASSVPADKVDSAITSIPVSHHIEYDGCHLRYGNPIELYQGHNDWIVRNSELHDMPYGIYTHTPGNMYNLLVEGNQIYDCGTPGFEHLDAHAVGVQNGIGFVIQNNRIWNTGEAICFWSGNYDMKENVIRHNYIKDVRVIPNGTGGHGISISNSVAAGRRTGYRIYGNIIVNTGLGATEDWHGCGLSLVIKDYIEIYNNVIVNANTQRAAIRLDAGLENPVQGSIHNNIIINPQSRFLHLLGNTSTPWNLACDNNIYFPNADKPGGFYGKGCIGSFREWQTKTSFDQNSLTSDPQFASPSMQELEDFLLQETSPAIDSGADVGIQVDFFGQVVPRGAAPDIGAFECAARTAARRWQSYQ
;
A
#
# COMPACT_ATOMS: atom_id res chain seq x y z
N MET A 1 25.29 15.27 19.01
CA MET A 1 25.15 14.21 17.97
C MET A 1 26.38 14.29 17.07
N LEU A 2 26.89 13.15 16.61
CA LEU A 2 27.92 13.10 15.57
C LEU A 2 27.22 13.23 14.22
N HIS A 3 27.37 14.38 13.59
CA HIS A 3 26.88 14.63 12.26
C HIS A 3 27.91 14.15 11.24
N LEU A 4 27.50 13.19 10.42
CA LEU A 4 28.39 12.59 9.42
C LEU A 4 28.35 13.32 8.07
N GLY A 5 27.25 13.99 7.72
CA GLY A 5 27.09 14.54 6.38
C GLY A 5 27.19 13.45 5.30
N GLU A 6 27.59 13.82 4.07
CA GLU A 6 27.67 12.87 2.94
C GLU A 6 28.94 12.00 2.95
N THR A 7 30.06 12.54 3.44
CA THR A 7 31.37 11.87 3.38
C THR A 7 32.01 11.64 4.75
N GLY A 8 31.45 12.23 5.81
CA GLY A 8 32.10 12.22 7.12
C GLY A 8 32.02 10.87 7.82
N TYR A 9 33.06 10.60 8.60
CA TYR A 9 33.15 9.48 9.53
C TYR A 9 34.08 9.84 10.68
N ALA A 10 34.12 8.99 11.71
CA ALA A 10 35.10 9.09 12.78
C ALA A 10 35.91 7.81 12.88
N SER A 11 37.24 7.90 13.05
CA SER A 11 38.09 6.70 13.07
C SER A 11 39.28 6.80 14.03
N ILE A 12 39.80 5.64 14.40
CA ILE A 12 41.07 5.50 15.12
C ILE A 12 41.89 4.37 14.50
N GLU A 13 43.18 4.65 14.30
CA GLU A 13 44.14 3.67 13.78
C GLU A 13 44.27 2.48 14.71
N ASN A 14 44.45 1.29 14.15
CA ASN A 14 44.48 0.05 14.92
C ASN A 14 45.52 0.06 16.05
N ALA A 15 46.70 0.65 15.81
CA ALA A 15 47.77 0.72 16.80
C ALA A 15 47.43 1.61 18.00
N ALA A 16 46.50 2.56 17.85
CA ALA A 16 46.05 3.46 18.90
C ALA A 16 44.76 2.99 19.59
N PHE A 17 44.14 1.93 19.08
CA PHE A 17 42.85 1.44 19.56
C PHE A 17 43.04 0.31 20.58
N SER A 18 42.53 0.52 21.80
CA SER A 18 42.33 -0.57 22.75
C SER A 18 41.14 -1.42 22.27
N ASP A 19 41.45 -2.50 21.57
CA ASP A 19 40.49 -3.37 20.88
C ASP A 19 39.70 -4.28 21.84
N LEU A 20 38.67 -4.92 21.29
CA LEU A 20 37.87 -5.93 21.97
C LEU A 20 38.66 -7.23 22.24
N ASP A 21 38.33 -7.89 23.34
CA ASP A 21 38.78 -9.25 23.65
C ASP A 21 37.79 -10.28 23.06
N TYR A 22 37.99 -10.61 21.78
CA TYR A 22 37.09 -11.51 21.04
C TYR A 22 36.91 -12.89 21.71
N ALA A 23 37.86 -13.35 22.52
CA ALA A 23 37.77 -14.63 23.21
C ALA A 23 36.69 -14.67 24.31
N LYS A 24 36.29 -13.51 24.85
CA LYS A 24 35.25 -13.39 25.89
C LYS A 24 33.85 -13.18 25.31
N GLY A 25 33.74 -12.96 24.00
CA GLY A 25 32.56 -12.35 23.41
C GLY A 25 32.50 -10.85 23.69
N PHE A 26 31.57 -10.17 23.04
CA PHE A 26 31.48 -8.71 23.12
C PHE A 26 30.07 -8.21 22.87
N SER A 27 29.86 -6.90 23.08
CA SER A 27 28.67 -6.21 22.59
C SER A 27 29.00 -4.85 22.02
N VAL A 28 28.22 -4.44 21.03
CA VAL A 28 28.28 -3.12 20.39
C VAL A 28 26.93 -2.47 20.55
N GLU A 29 26.90 -1.31 21.17
CA GLU A 29 25.68 -0.53 21.39
C GLU A 29 25.76 0.76 20.60
N PHE A 30 24.64 1.17 20.02
CA PHE A 30 24.54 2.37 19.20
C PHE A 30 23.17 3.03 19.32
N ALA A 31 23.11 4.31 18.96
CA ALA A 31 21.86 4.99 18.68
C ALA A 31 21.97 5.84 17.41
N THR A 32 20.99 5.74 16.54
CA THR A 32 20.88 6.50 15.28
C THR A 32 19.41 6.81 15.00
N ARG A 33 19.15 7.69 14.04
CA ARG A 33 17.82 7.91 13.48
C ARG A 33 17.77 7.41 12.04
N ILE A 34 16.73 6.65 11.74
CA ILE A 34 16.37 6.28 10.37
C ILE A 34 15.20 7.16 9.98
N GLU A 35 15.44 8.07 9.05
CA GLU A 35 14.39 8.85 8.41
C GLU A 35 13.84 8.05 7.21
N PRO A 36 12.52 8.12 6.95
CA PRO A 36 11.93 7.54 5.75
C PRO A 36 12.68 7.97 4.50
N TYR A 37 12.93 7.02 3.60
CA TYR A 37 13.56 7.20 2.29
C TYR A 37 14.96 7.81 2.28
N ALA A 38 15.53 8.11 3.46
CA ALA A 38 16.86 8.64 3.55
C ALA A 38 17.81 7.65 2.87
N ARG A 39 18.64 8.17 1.96
CA ARG A 39 19.64 7.40 1.21
C ARG A 39 20.98 7.48 1.90
N GLY A 40 21.59 6.34 2.14
CA GLY A 40 22.93 6.19 2.71
C GLY A 40 23.81 5.39 1.76
N GLY A 41 25.02 5.10 2.19
CA GLY A 41 25.90 4.23 1.43
C GLY A 41 25.39 2.80 1.31
N ARG A 42 25.60 2.17 0.15
CA ARG A 42 25.38 0.73 -0.03
C ARG A 42 26.32 -0.02 0.93
N TRP A 43 25.75 -0.86 1.78
CA TRP A 43 26.53 -1.62 2.77
C TRP A 43 27.38 -0.73 3.69
N ALA A 44 26.85 0.45 4.03
CA ALA A 44 27.52 1.35 4.93
C ALA A 44 27.51 0.80 6.36
N ALA A 45 28.68 0.84 7.00
CA ALA A 45 28.83 0.43 8.38
C ALA A 45 28.70 1.66 9.28
N MET A 46 27.84 1.54 10.27
CA MET A 46 27.68 2.53 11.32
C MET A 46 28.78 2.37 12.36
N ILE A 47 29.10 1.14 12.76
CA ILE A 47 30.23 0.81 13.62
C ILE A 47 30.90 -0.43 13.03
N ALA A 48 32.18 -0.34 12.70
CA ALA A 48 32.92 -1.49 12.19
C ALA A 48 34.40 -1.45 12.53
N LYS A 49 34.97 -2.66 12.54
CA LYS A 49 36.39 -2.89 12.50
C LYS A 49 36.67 -3.91 11.40
N GLY A 50 37.19 -3.44 10.27
CA GLY A 50 37.39 -4.25 9.05
C GLY A 50 36.21 -4.22 8.08
N GLY A 51 36.38 -4.81 6.89
CA GLY A 51 35.40 -4.81 5.79
C GLY A 51 34.30 -5.89 5.89
N CYS A 52 34.04 -6.40 7.08
CA CYS A 52 33.30 -7.65 7.29
C CYS A 52 31.78 -7.55 7.15
N LEU A 53 31.18 -6.35 7.02
CA LEU A 53 29.72 -6.21 7.01
C LEU A 53 29.07 -7.12 5.93
N TYR A 54 29.73 -7.25 4.77
CA TYR A 54 29.27 -8.08 3.66
C TYR A 54 30.25 -9.15 3.18
N THR A 55 31.47 -9.15 3.70
CA THR A 55 32.52 -10.10 3.31
C THR A 55 32.86 -11.00 4.49
N ALA A 56 33.57 -12.10 4.22
CA ALA A 56 34.16 -12.92 5.28
C ALA A 56 35.46 -12.32 5.84
N ALA A 57 35.80 -11.05 5.56
CA ALA A 57 37.00 -10.42 6.10
C ALA A 57 36.96 -10.41 7.64
N ASN A 58 38.09 -10.69 8.27
CA ASN A 58 38.24 -10.73 9.72
C ASN A 58 37.69 -9.45 10.36
N GLY A 59 36.83 -9.57 11.37
CA GLY A 59 36.34 -8.43 12.16
C GLY A 59 34.86 -8.50 12.51
N PHE A 60 34.30 -7.34 12.86
CA PHE A 60 32.88 -7.18 13.10
C PHE A 60 32.37 -5.85 12.53
N GLY A 61 31.08 -5.80 12.22
CA GLY A 61 30.44 -4.64 11.67
C GLY A 61 28.94 -4.67 11.89
N ILE A 62 28.38 -3.51 12.14
CA ILE A 62 26.94 -3.27 12.12
C ILE A 62 26.64 -2.04 11.28
N GLY A 63 25.62 -2.15 10.44
CA GLY A 63 25.31 -1.14 9.43
C GLY A 63 23.99 -1.44 8.73
N LEU A 64 23.80 -0.87 7.54
CA LEU A 64 22.59 -1.06 6.75
C LEU A 64 22.81 -2.04 5.61
N ASN A 65 21.79 -2.86 5.34
CA ASN A 65 21.84 -3.85 4.27
C ASN A 65 21.73 -3.26 2.87
N GLN A 66 20.87 -2.27 2.72
CA GLN A 66 20.60 -1.64 1.44
C GLN A 66 20.33 -0.16 1.67
N GLY A 67 21.21 0.49 2.44
CA GLY A 67 21.07 1.91 2.81
C GLY A 67 20.92 2.85 1.60
N ASN A 68 21.40 2.44 0.43
CA ASN A 68 21.29 3.20 -0.82
C ASN A 68 19.92 3.11 -1.49
N LEU A 69 19.08 2.13 -1.10
CA LEU A 69 17.73 2.02 -1.62
C LEU A 69 16.82 2.99 -0.87
N PRO A 70 16.00 3.78 -1.59
CA PRO A 70 14.92 4.51 -0.95
C PRO A 70 13.93 3.47 -0.41
N SER A 71 13.67 3.51 0.88
CA SER A 71 12.71 2.64 1.54
C SER A 71 12.14 3.34 2.77
N PHE A 72 10.92 2.99 3.14
CA PHE A 72 10.22 3.62 4.27
C PHE A 72 10.92 3.40 5.63
N GLY A 73 11.75 2.35 5.74
CA GLY A 73 12.68 2.15 6.84
C GLY A 73 13.99 1.56 6.34
N GLN A 74 14.85 1.07 7.22
CA GLN A 74 16.11 0.42 6.84
C GLN A 74 16.31 -0.90 7.60
N GLN A 75 16.94 -1.89 6.95
CA GLN A 75 17.35 -3.12 7.63
C GLN A 75 18.75 -2.94 8.22
N PHE A 76 18.89 -3.27 9.50
CA PHE A 76 20.20 -3.37 10.14
C PHE A 76 20.76 -4.76 9.93
N THR A 77 21.98 -4.83 9.42
CA THR A 77 22.75 -6.06 9.35
C THR A 77 23.94 -5.94 10.29
N ALA A 78 24.16 -7.01 11.06
CA ALA A 78 25.39 -7.21 11.78
C ALA A 78 26.11 -8.44 11.22
N THR A 79 27.43 -8.36 11.15
CA THR A 79 28.29 -9.47 10.72
C THR A 79 29.51 -9.57 11.63
N ILE A 80 29.92 -10.81 11.90
CA ILE A 80 31.19 -11.16 12.52
C ILE A 80 31.86 -12.19 11.63
N ALA A 81 33.13 -12.00 11.31
CA ALA A 81 33.84 -12.90 10.41
C ALA A 81 35.29 -13.10 10.82
N ASP A 82 35.87 -14.21 10.36
CA ASP A 82 37.17 -14.71 10.79
C ASP A 82 38.19 -14.84 9.64
N GLY A 83 37.87 -14.32 8.46
CA GLY A 83 38.66 -14.44 7.23
C GLY A 83 38.17 -15.54 6.29
N THR A 84 37.46 -16.54 6.80
CA THR A 84 36.97 -17.70 6.03
C THR A 84 35.46 -17.86 6.14
N THR A 85 34.92 -17.63 7.34
CA THR A 85 33.53 -17.84 7.73
C THR A 85 32.94 -16.53 8.24
N ALA A 86 31.66 -16.28 7.95
CA ALA A 86 30.93 -15.12 8.44
C ALA A 86 29.61 -15.56 9.11
N LEU A 87 29.33 -14.98 10.28
CA LEU A 87 28.07 -15.08 10.99
C LEU A 87 27.31 -13.77 10.76
N ARG A 88 26.06 -13.84 10.26
CA ARG A 88 25.26 -12.66 9.91
C ARG A 88 23.85 -12.72 10.51
N VAL A 89 23.36 -11.57 10.99
CA VAL A 89 21.95 -11.36 11.35
C VAL A 89 21.44 -10.09 10.68
N THR A 90 20.19 -10.09 10.23
CA THR A 90 19.54 -8.94 9.59
C THR A 90 18.17 -8.71 10.23
N SER A 91 17.84 -7.46 10.55
CA SER A 91 16.54 -7.09 11.11
C SER A 91 15.45 -6.93 10.05
N ALA A 92 14.19 -6.84 10.47
CA ALA A 92 13.14 -6.21 9.67
C ALA A 92 13.48 -4.72 9.39
N TYR A 93 12.78 -4.10 8.44
CA TYR A 93 12.87 -2.65 8.21
C TYR A 93 12.40 -1.90 9.46
N ILE A 94 13.14 -0.88 9.87
CA ILE A 94 12.81 -0.03 11.02
C ILE A 94 13.00 1.44 10.67
N GLU A 95 12.14 2.29 11.23
CA GLU A 95 12.15 3.75 11.08
C GLU A 95 12.26 4.43 12.46
N GLY A 96 12.58 5.73 12.46
CA GLY A 96 12.61 6.57 13.64
C GLY A 96 13.88 6.40 14.44
N MET A 97 13.77 6.57 15.76
CA MET A 97 14.89 6.38 16.67
C MET A 97 15.21 4.90 16.84
N VAL A 98 16.43 4.52 16.50
CA VAL A 98 16.93 3.14 16.64
C VAL A 98 18.04 3.13 17.68
N TYR A 99 17.76 2.46 18.79
CA TYR A 99 18.73 2.09 19.80
C TYR A 99 19.03 0.60 19.66
N GLY A 100 20.23 0.26 19.22
CA GLY A 100 20.57 -1.12 18.91
C GLY A 100 21.73 -1.65 19.71
N ILE A 101 21.68 -2.96 19.97
CA ILE A 101 22.70 -3.72 20.67
C ILE A 101 22.97 -4.99 19.88
N LEU A 102 24.18 -5.11 19.36
CA LEU A 102 24.73 -6.37 18.87
C LEU A 102 25.44 -7.06 20.03
N THR A 103 25.16 -8.33 20.28
CA THR A 103 25.92 -9.17 21.22
C THR A 103 26.47 -10.40 20.53
N PHE A 104 27.69 -10.79 20.88
CA PHE A 104 28.34 -12.00 20.42
C PHE A 104 28.84 -12.82 21.60
N ASP A 105 28.38 -14.05 21.69
CA ASP A 105 28.87 -15.05 22.62
C ASP A 105 29.95 -15.89 21.93
N ALA A 106 31.20 -15.76 22.36
CA ALA A 106 32.33 -16.46 21.75
C ALA A 106 32.31 -17.97 22.01
N ALA A 107 31.78 -18.41 23.16
CA ALA A 107 31.73 -19.82 23.51
C ALA A 107 30.65 -20.54 22.68
N ALA A 108 29.47 -19.93 22.58
CA ALA A 108 28.37 -20.45 21.79
C ALA A 108 28.51 -20.17 20.28
N LYS A 109 29.39 -19.23 19.90
CA LYS A 109 29.49 -18.66 18.55
C LYS A 109 28.13 -18.19 18.03
N THR A 110 27.38 -17.55 18.94
CA THR A 110 26.04 -17.01 18.66
C THR A 110 26.09 -15.50 18.63
N MET A 111 25.35 -14.91 17.70
CA MET A 111 25.22 -13.48 17.54
C MET A 111 23.74 -13.10 17.63
N ARG A 112 23.43 -12.08 18.43
CA ARG A 112 22.06 -11.55 18.55
C ARG A 112 22.05 -10.05 18.33
N LEU A 113 21.01 -9.57 17.65
CA LEU A 113 20.76 -8.16 17.41
C LEU A 113 19.47 -7.76 18.12
N TYR A 114 19.58 -6.84 19.07
CA TYR A 114 18.44 -6.20 19.72
C TYR A 114 18.27 -4.81 19.14
N LEU A 115 17.04 -4.45 18.73
CA LEU A 115 16.68 -3.09 18.36
C LEU A 115 15.51 -2.66 19.21
N ASN A 116 15.64 -1.49 19.84
CA ASN A 116 14.64 -0.91 20.75
C ASN A 116 14.19 -1.92 21.83
N GLY A 117 15.16 -2.62 22.43
CA GLY A 117 14.96 -3.58 23.52
C GLY A 117 14.41 -4.95 23.11
N VAL A 118 14.10 -5.16 21.82
CA VAL A 118 13.54 -6.41 21.29
C VAL A 118 14.58 -7.15 20.47
N GLU A 119 14.72 -8.47 20.65
CA GLU A 119 15.56 -9.31 19.79
C GLU A 119 14.98 -9.34 18.37
N ARG A 120 15.75 -8.85 17.39
CA ARG A 120 15.36 -8.75 15.98
C ARG A 120 16.13 -9.71 15.06
N GLY A 121 17.13 -10.39 15.58
CA GLY A 121 17.87 -11.40 14.84
C GLY A 121 18.78 -12.21 15.76
N ASN A 122 18.93 -13.49 15.44
CA ASN A 122 19.79 -14.43 16.15
C ASN A 122 20.34 -15.45 15.15
N ALA A 123 21.63 -15.73 15.19
CA ALA A 123 22.27 -16.75 14.38
C ALA A 123 23.44 -17.39 15.13
N ALA A 124 23.80 -18.61 14.73
CA ALA A 124 24.96 -19.32 15.23
C ALA A 124 25.80 -19.85 14.07
N GLU A 125 27.12 -19.82 14.21
CA GLU A 125 28.03 -20.41 13.23
C GLU A 125 29.13 -21.22 13.94
N PRO A 126 28.94 -22.53 14.11
CA PRO A 126 29.88 -23.40 14.81
C PRO A 126 31.29 -23.43 14.19
N LYS A 127 31.44 -23.14 12.89
CA LYS A 127 32.72 -23.15 12.19
C LYS A 127 33.57 -21.89 12.42
N LEU A 128 32.99 -20.83 12.98
CA LEU A 128 33.68 -19.56 13.21
C LEU A 128 34.89 -19.75 14.16
N VAL A 129 36.08 -19.34 13.75
CA VAL A 129 37.32 -19.41 14.53
C VAL A 129 37.52 -18.08 15.25
N VAL A 130 37.09 -18.01 16.51
CA VAL A 130 37.07 -16.78 17.31
C VAL A 130 38.42 -16.04 17.36
N ALA A 131 39.53 -16.77 17.46
CA ALA A 131 40.87 -16.18 17.48
C ALA A 131 41.22 -15.40 16.21
N ASN A 132 40.60 -15.75 15.08
CA ASN A 132 40.83 -15.10 13.80
C ASN A 132 39.92 -13.90 13.55
N ILE A 133 38.96 -13.58 14.43
CA ILE A 133 38.12 -12.38 14.28
C ILE A 133 38.99 -11.11 14.39
N LYS A 134 40.02 -11.13 15.22
CA LYS A 134 40.95 -10.01 15.40
C LYS A 134 41.63 -9.64 14.08
N ASN A 135 41.71 -8.33 13.80
CA ASN A 135 42.32 -7.81 12.57
C ASN A 135 43.22 -6.59 12.84
N SER A 136 43.87 -6.10 11.78
CA SER A 136 44.72 -4.89 11.81
C SER A 136 44.04 -3.63 11.26
N SER A 137 42.73 -3.68 10.99
CA SER A 137 41.99 -2.56 10.42
C SER A 137 41.69 -1.49 11.47
N ALA A 138 41.62 -0.23 11.02
CA ALA A 138 41.11 0.87 11.84
C ALA A 138 39.69 0.57 12.34
N PHE A 139 39.38 1.08 13.54
CA PHE A 139 38.01 1.12 14.03
C PHE A 139 37.36 2.41 13.53
N ALA A 140 36.13 2.32 13.04
CA ALA A 140 35.42 3.47 12.51
C ALA A 140 33.94 3.49 12.90
N ILE A 141 33.43 4.70 13.08
CA ILE A 141 32.00 5.03 13.14
C ILE A 141 31.64 5.75 11.84
N GLY A 142 30.67 5.21 11.12
CA GLY A 142 30.12 5.83 9.92
C GLY A 142 30.83 5.51 8.60
N LYS A 143 31.74 4.53 8.58
CA LYS A 143 32.51 4.14 7.38
C LYS A 143 32.54 2.62 7.18
N SER A 144 32.28 2.18 5.95
CA SER A 144 32.67 0.84 5.47
C SER A 144 33.73 0.93 4.37
N ALA A 145 34.14 -0.23 3.85
CA ALA A 145 35.07 -0.30 2.72
C ALA A 145 34.49 0.26 1.41
N LEU A 146 33.16 0.41 1.31
CA LEU A 146 32.48 0.72 0.05
C LEU A 146 31.75 2.07 0.08
N SER A 147 31.39 2.59 1.25
CA SER A 147 30.61 3.82 1.38
C SER A 147 30.56 4.36 2.81
N THR A 148 30.04 5.58 2.97
CA THR A 148 29.78 6.24 4.25
C THR A 148 28.34 6.02 4.71
N PHE A 149 28.12 6.06 6.03
CA PHE A 149 26.80 5.80 6.64
C PHE A 149 25.80 6.92 6.38
N GLN A 150 26.28 8.16 6.26
CA GLN A 150 25.48 9.35 5.92
C GLN A 150 24.31 9.62 6.86
N ARG A 151 24.40 9.17 8.12
CA ARG A 151 23.39 9.38 9.16
C ARG A 151 24.04 9.78 10.45
N ASP A 152 23.30 10.51 11.25
CA ASP A 152 23.81 10.98 12.51
C ASP A 152 23.87 9.86 13.54
N VAL A 153 25.02 9.72 14.18
CA VAL A 153 25.21 8.76 15.27
C VAL A 153 25.12 9.52 16.58
N MET A 154 24.25 9.06 17.48
CA MET A 154 24.06 9.70 18.78
C MET A 154 24.91 9.09 19.87
N LEU A 155 25.22 7.80 19.74
CA LEU A 155 25.92 7.01 20.74
C LEU A 155 26.64 5.86 20.06
N ALA A 156 27.83 5.54 20.57
CA ALA A 156 28.47 4.26 20.34
C ALA A 156 29.16 3.77 21.62
N ARG A 157 29.04 2.48 21.94
CA ARG A 157 29.73 1.81 23.05
C ARG A 157 30.20 0.43 22.66
N LEU A 158 31.34 0.03 23.22
CA LEU A 158 31.93 -1.29 23.05
C LEU A 158 32.13 -1.96 24.40
N TRP A 159 31.71 -3.22 24.50
CA TRP A 159 31.73 -4.01 25.72
C TRP A 159 32.55 -5.29 25.52
N ASN A 160 33.50 -5.57 26.41
CA ASN A 160 34.26 -6.83 26.47
C ASN A 160 33.49 -7.96 27.17
N ARG A 161 32.18 -8.02 26.94
CA ARG A 161 31.30 -9.12 27.32
C ARG A 161 30.04 -9.14 26.46
N PRO A 162 29.41 -10.30 26.27
CA PRO A 162 28.05 -10.36 25.75
C PRO A 162 27.06 -9.76 26.76
N LEU A 163 26.12 -8.95 26.28
CA LEU A 163 25.00 -8.44 27.06
C LEU A 163 23.84 -9.45 27.01
N SER A 164 23.27 -9.76 28.18
CA SER A 164 22.08 -10.61 28.28
C SER A 164 20.84 -9.89 27.72
N PRO A 165 19.77 -10.62 27.35
CA PRO A 165 18.50 -9.99 26.95
C PRO A 165 17.98 -8.98 27.98
N ALA A 166 18.08 -9.30 29.27
CA ALA A 166 17.67 -8.40 30.36
C ALA A 166 18.53 -7.14 30.43
N ALA A 167 19.85 -7.26 30.19
CA ALA A 167 20.73 -6.10 30.15
C ALA A 167 20.44 -5.20 28.94
N ALA A 168 20.18 -5.79 27.77
CA ALA A 168 19.80 -5.06 26.57
C ALA A 168 18.46 -4.33 26.75
N ALA A 169 17.46 -4.99 27.34
CA ALA A 169 16.18 -4.39 27.67
C ALA A 169 16.31 -3.26 28.71
N ALA A 170 17.14 -3.43 29.74
CA ALA A 170 17.37 -2.40 30.76
C ALA A 170 18.01 -1.14 30.18
N LEU A 171 18.98 -1.29 29.27
CA LEU A 171 19.61 -0.20 28.54
C LEU A 171 18.59 0.55 27.65
N TRP A 172 17.81 -0.18 26.85
CA TRP A 172 16.73 0.41 26.05
C TRP A 172 15.69 1.13 26.91
N ASN A 173 15.18 0.50 27.96
CA ASN A 173 14.15 1.09 28.82
C ASN A 173 14.66 2.37 29.48
N HIS A 174 15.94 2.39 29.88
CA HIS A 174 16.53 3.62 30.40
C HIS A 174 16.57 4.73 29.34
N TYR A 175 17.03 4.41 28.12
CA TYR A 175 17.04 5.37 27.02
C TYR A 175 15.63 5.86 26.65
N SER A 176 14.66 4.96 26.51
CA SER A 176 13.26 5.28 26.17
C SER A 176 12.60 6.15 27.24
N ASN A 177 12.83 5.85 28.53
CA ASN A 177 12.21 6.59 29.63
C ASN A 177 12.83 7.97 29.87
N THR A 178 14.12 8.14 29.55
CA THR A 178 14.86 9.36 29.92
C THR A 178 15.27 10.21 28.73
N GLY A 179 15.33 9.64 27.52
CA GLY A 179 16.00 10.22 26.36
C GLY A 179 17.52 10.29 26.50
N GLN A 180 18.09 9.77 27.59
CA GLN A 180 19.52 9.88 27.89
C GLN A 180 20.30 8.67 27.40
N HIS A 181 21.47 8.96 26.85
CA HIS A 181 22.45 7.94 26.50
C HIS A 181 23.28 7.49 27.71
N GLN A 182 22.89 7.79 28.95
CA GLN A 182 23.64 7.37 30.14
C GLN A 182 23.40 5.88 30.47
N LEU A 183 24.27 5.31 31.30
CA LEU A 183 24.04 3.95 31.81
C LEU A 183 23.10 4.01 33.00
N PRO A 184 22.22 3.00 33.20
CA PRO A 184 21.50 2.83 34.45
C PRO A 184 22.47 2.84 35.65
N ALA A 185 22.09 3.43 36.78
CA ALA A 185 22.98 3.67 37.92
C ALA A 185 23.72 2.41 38.43
N ASN A 186 23.13 1.23 38.28
CA ASN A 186 23.69 -0.05 38.73
C ASN A 186 24.30 -0.87 37.57
N PHE A 187 24.45 -0.30 36.39
CA PHE A 187 24.99 -1.00 35.23
C PHE A 187 26.53 -0.96 35.27
N SER A 188 27.16 -2.11 35.45
CA SER A 188 28.62 -2.20 35.57
C SER A 188 29.35 -1.66 34.34
N ARG A 189 30.37 -0.83 34.60
CA ARG A 189 31.30 -0.26 33.59
C ARG A 189 32.59 -1.06 33.43
N GLN A 190 32.80 -2.13 34.20
CA GLN A 190 34.07 -2.85 34.28
C GLN A 190 34.56 -3.37 32.91
N ASP A 191 33.64 -3.73 32.02
CA ASP A 191 33.93 -4.29 30.69
C ASP A 191 33.80 -3.27 29.56
N LEU A 192 33.61 -1.99 29.87
CA LEU A 192 33.48 -0.94 28.86
C LEU A 192 34.85 -0.67 28.22
N CYS A 193 34.95 -0.95 26.93
CA CYS A 193 36.18 -0.81 26.14
C CYS A 193 36.29 0.57 25.48
N GLY A 194 35.15 1.15 25.09
CA GLY A 194 35.06 2.50 24.54
C GLY A 194 33.65 3.06 24.69
N GLU A 195 33.53 4.36 24.92
CA GLU A 195 32.24 5.05 25.05
C GLU A 195 32.30 6.44 24.42
N TRP A 196 31.49 6.65 23.39
CA TRP A 196 31.37 7.92 22.67
C TRP A 196 29.93 8.42 22.76
N LEU A 197 29.67 9.29 23.75
CA LEU A 197 28.34 9.87 24.01
C LEU A 197 27.99 11.07 23.12
N MET A 198 28.88 11.42 22.18
CA MET A 198 28.70 12.53 21.25
C MET A 198 28.39 13.88 21.95
N SER A 199 28.97 14.07 23.14
CA SER A 199 28.75 15.23 24.02
C SER A 199 29.94 16.17 24.11
N ALA A 200 31.15 15.69 23.80
CA ALA A 200 32.39 16.44 23.89
C ALA A 200 33.38 16.06 22.77
N THR A 201 34.22 17.03 22.40
CA THR A 201 35.35 16.87 21.48
C THR A 201 36.67 17.07 22.23
N CYS A 202 37.75 16.52 21.71
CA CYS A 202 39.10 16.64 22.23
C CYS A 202 40.15 16.71 21.11
N ASP A 203 41.43 16.82 21.47
CA ASP A 203 42.55 16.51 20.59
C ASP A 203 42.94 15.01 20.70
N ALA A 204 43.98 14.60 19.98
CA ALA A 204 44.48 13.22 19.98
C ALA A 204 45.02 12.76 21.36
N GLN A 205 45.26 13.69 22.29
CA GLN A 205 45.73 13.43 23.65
C GLN A 205 44.59 13.52 24.68
N GLY A 206 43.34 13.74 24.26
CA GLY A 206 42.18 13.84 25.15
C GLY A 206 41.98 15.21 25.82
N ARG A 207 42.79 16.21 25.47
CA ARG A 207 42.64 17.59 25.97
C ARG A 207 41.51 18.30 25.22
N PRO A 208 40.92 19.38 25.77
CA PRO A 208 39.90 20.15 25.06
C PRO A 208 40.38 20.54 23.65
N GLY A 209 39.58 20.19 22.64
CA GLY A 209 39.92 20.36 21.22
C GLY A 209 38.70 20.04 20.35
N SER A 210 38.83 20.17 19.04
CA SER A 210 37.72 19.98 18.08
C SER A 210 37.97 18.88 17.05
N THR A 211 39.11 18.19 17.09
CA THR A 211 39.52 17.25 16.03
C THR A 211 39.12 15.81 16.30
N HIS A 212 38.78 15.46 17.56
CA HIS A 212 38.42 14.10 17.96
C HIS A 212 37.14 14.07 18.78
N ILE A 213 36.44 12.94 18.75
CA ILE A 213 35.35 12.62 19.67
C ILE A 213 35.95 12.05 20.95
N LYS A 214 35.54 12.62 22.08
CA LYS A 214 36.04 12.18 23.39
C LYS A 214 35.50 10.80 23.76
N ASP A 215 36.40 9.91 24.17
CA ASP A 215 36.07 8.64 24.82
C ASP A 215 35.88 8.87 26.33
N THR A 216 34.70 8.56 26.85
CA THR A 216 34.34 8.74 28.27
C THR A 216 34.54 7.49 29.11
N SER A 217 35.04 6.39 28.53
CA SER A 217 35.37 5.16 29.26
C SER A 217 36.68 5.26 30.08
N GLY A 218 37.56 6.21 29.72
CA GLY A 218 38.88 6.38 30.33
C GLY A 218 40.00 5.56 29.67
N LYS A 219 39.73 4.90 28.53
CA LYS A 219 40.71 4.08 27.78
C LYS A 219 41.48 4.85 26.70
N SER A 220 41.19 6.14 26.52
CA SER A 220 41.82 7.04 25.53
C SER A 220 41.56 6.63 24.07
N ASN A 221 40.44 5.97 23.78
CA ASN A 221 40.03 5.61 22.41
C ASN A 221 39.42 6.82 21.66
N TYR A 222 40.15 7.93 21.51
CA TYR A 222 39.65 9.14 20.87
C TYR A 222 39.52 8.96 19.34
N LEU A 223 38.34 9.21 18.78
CA LEU A 223 38.10 9.03 17.33
C LEU A 223 38.34 10.32 16.59
N ALA A 224 39.27 10.36 15.64
CA ALA A 224 39.48 11.52 14.78
C ALA A 224 38.25 11.75 13.90
N LEU A 225 37.80 13.00 13.81
CA LEU A 225 36.75 13.41 12.87
C LEU A 225 37.37 13.57 11.47
N MET A 226 36.79 12.89 10.49
CA MET A 226 37.32 12.80 9.12
C MET A 226 36.28 13.25 8.11
N GLU A 227 36.75 13.76 6.96
CA GLU A 227 35.97 13.99 5.73
C GLU A 227 34.64 14.76 5.95
N GLY A 228 34.65 15.75 6.84
CA GLY A 228 33.50 16.63 7.10
C GLY A 228 32.62 16.23 8.28
N ALA A 229 32.97 15.17 9.02
CA ALA A 229 32.28 14.85 10.27
C ALA A 229 32.46 15.96 11.31
N ASP A 230 31.37 16.30 12.01
CA ASP A 230 31.37 17.31 13.07
C ASP A 230 30.42 16.94 14.20
N LEU A 231 30.63 17.52 15.38
CA LEU A 231 29.78 17.35 16.53
C LEU A 231 28.81 18.53 16.70
N ARG A 232 27.59 18.37 16.21
CA ARG A 232 26.52 19.38 16.38
C ARG A 232 26.02 19.42 17.83
N ARG A 233 26.02 20.63 18.42
CA ARG A 233 25.57 20.92 19.79
C ARG A 233 24.64 22.13 19.83
N ALA A 234 23.62 22.06 20.67
CA ALA A 234 22.61 23.10 20.86
C ALA A 234 23.05 24.17 21.90
N TYR A 235 24.21 24.80 21.71
CA TYR A 235 24.64 25.90 22.57
C TYR A 235 23.88 27.20 22.27
N GLY A 236 23.61 28.01 23.29
CA GLY A 236 22.96 29.33 23.15
C GLY A 236 21.51 29.37 23.63
N PRO A 237 20.84 30.55 23.52
CA PRO A 237 19.40 30.65 23.77
C PRO A 237 18.63 29.93 22.66
N LEU A 238 17.41 29.48 22.97
CA LEU A 238 16.51 28.91 21.97
C LEU A 238 16.14 29.98 20.92
N ALA A 239 16.38 29.70 19.65
CA ALA A 239 16.04 30.58 18.54
C ALA A 239 15.38 29.80 17.40
N LEU A 240 14.33 30.37 16.81
CA LEU A 240 13.69 29.83 15.61
C LEU A 240 14.56 30.19 14.41
N ALA A 241 15.03 29.19 13.67
CA ALA A 241 16.06 29.33 12.65
C ALA A 241 15.49 29.32 11.22
N PHE A 242 14.55 28.41 10.94
CA PHE A 242 13.92 28.28 9.63
C PHE A 242 12.49 27.73 9.77
N PRO A 243 11.51 28.23 8.99
CA PRO A 243 11.62 29.34 8.04
C PRO A 243 11.91 30.70 8.69
N ALA A 244 12.52 31.62 7.93
CA ALA A 244 12.76 32.98 8.41
C ALA A 244 11.43 33.71 8.67
N LYS A 245 11.40 34.59 9.67
CA LYS A 245 10.18 35.33 10.04
C LYS A 245 9.71 36.22 8.88
N GLY A 246 8.47 36.01 8.45
CA GLY A 246 7.85 36.74 7.34
C GLY A 246 8.23 36.22 5.96
N ALA A 247 8.91 35.06 5.86
CA ALA A 247 9.21 34.47 4.56
C ALA A 247 7.92 34.06 3.82
N GLU A 248 7.95 34.20 2.50
CA GLU A 248 6.87 33.84 1.58
C GLU A 248 7.37 32.79 0.60
N GLY A 249 6.44 32.05 -0.04
CA GLY A 249 6.81 31.00 -0.99
C GLY A 249 7.60 29.86 -0.35
N ILE A 250 7.34 29.57 0.92
CA ILE A 250 7.99 28.46 1.61
C ILE A 250 7.35 27.15 1.16
N ASP A 251 8.16 26.13 0.92
CA ASP A 251 7.69 24.77 0.62
C ASP A 251 6.65 24.28 1.64
N LYS A 252 5.66 23.54 1.16
CA LYS A 252 4.53 22.97 1.91
C LYS A 252 4.98 21.78 2.77
N SER A 253 6.18 21.25 2.52
CA SER A 253 6.86 20.26 3.35
C SER A 253 8.11 20.81 4.08
N ALA A 254 8.20 22.13 4.27
CA ALA A 254 9.35 22.75 4.93
C ALA A 254 9.59 22.27 6.38
N TYR A 255 10.86 22.05 6.72
CA TYR A 255 11.27 21.79 8.11
C TYR A 255 11.12 23.05 8.97
N LEU A 256 10.56 22.91 10.16
CA LEU A 256 10.68 23.90 11.23
C LEU A 256 11.95 23.58 12.03
N ILE A 257 12.92 24.48 12.02
CA ILE A 257 14.23 24.29 12.67
C ILE A 257 14.40 25.30 13.80
N ALA A 258 14.76 24.82 14.98
CA ALA A 258 15.22 25.62 16.09
C ALA A 258 16.72 25.38 16.36
N ASN A 259 17.39 26.38 16.93
CA ASN A 259 18.78 26.30 17.36
C ASN A 259 18.91 26.63 18.85
N GLY A 260 19.99 26.17 19.47
CA GLY A 260 20.30 26.48 20.85
C GLY A 260 19.31 25.87 21.84
N GLY A 261 19.11 26.53 22.99
CA GLY A 261 18.17 26.10 24.03
C GLY A 261 18.83 25.78 25.35
N LEU A 262 20.12 25.44 25.36
CA LEU A 262 20.85 25.17 26.60
C LEU A 262 20.81 26.36 27.56
N LYS A 263 21.02 27.60 27.07
CA LYS A 263 20.95 28.81 27.92
C LYS A 263 19.52 29.11 28.39
N SER A 264 18.51 28.68 27.66
CA SER A 264 17.09 28.87 28.02
C SER A 264 16.65 27.96 29.17
N LEU A 265 17.47 26.98 29.56
CA LEU A 265 17.20 26.03 30.65
C LEU A 265 18.05 26.29 31.91
N GLY A 266 18.96 27.26 31.88
CA GLY A 266 19.83 27.60 33.01
C GLY A 266 21.14 26.82 33.08
N THR A 267 21.70 26.66 34.29
CA THR A 267 23.05 26.10 34.51
C THR A 267 23.09 24.60 34.79
N SER A 268 21.96 24.00 35.16
CA SER A 268 21.85 22.59 35.58
C SER A 268 21.01 21.82 34.57
N VAL A 269 21.58 21.59 33.38
CA VAL A 269 20.86 20.99 32.25
C VAL A 269 21.36 19.58 31.99
N THR A 270 20.43 18.63 31.94
CA THR A 270 20.73 17.25 31.58
C THR A 270 20.56 17.03 30.09
N LEU A 271 21.67 16.71 29.42
CA LEU A 271 21.69 16.41 28.00
C LEU A 271 21.22 14.97 27.72
N PRO A 272 20.63 14.73 26.55
CA PRO A 272 20.53 15.67 25.44
C PRO A 272 19.20 16.48 25.45
N LEU A 273 19.02 17.47 24.57
CA LEU A 273 17.85 18.36 24.61
C LEU A 273 16.68 17.79 23.78
N ASN A 274 15.46 17.97 24.28
CA ASN A 274 14.24 17.62 23.57
C ASN A 274 13.46 18.88 23.16
N TYR A 275 12.91 18.90 21.96
CA TYR A 275 12.22 20.07 21.40
C TYR A 275 10.74 19.77 21.17
N GLN A 276 9.89 20.76 21.38
CA GLN A 276 8.48 20.70 21.01
C GLN A 276 8.15 21.90 20.15
N PHE A 277 7.50 21.65 19.01
CA PHE A 277 7.03 22.64 18.05
C PHE A 277 5.50 22.72 18.08
N GLN A 278 5.01 23.92 17.79
CA GLN A 278 3.60 24.21 17.49
C GLN A 278 3.53 25.02 16.22
N ILE A 279 2.57 24.69 15.37
CA ILE A 279 2.25 25.45 14.15
C ILE A 279 0.74 25.54 13.99
N ASP A 280 0.25 26.69 13.55
CA ASP A 280 -1.17 26.99 13.42
C ASP A 280 -1.41 28.09 12.37
N GLU A 281 -2.61 28.15 11.80
CA GLU A 281 -3.08 29.23 10.92
C GLU A 281 -3.49 30.48 11.72
N SER A 282 -3.68 30.32 13.05
CA SER A 282 -3.94 31.39 14.01
C SER A 282 -2.67 31.80 14.77
N PRO A 283 -2.37 33.12 14.94
CA PRO A 283 -1.27 33.57 15.79
C PRO A 283 -1.46 33.21 17.28
N ALA A 284 -2.70 32.90 17.69
CA ALA A 284 -3.03 32.53 19.06
C ALA A 284 -2.81 31.04 19.39
N MET A 285 -2.53 30.19 18.39
CA MET A 285 -2.30 28.74 18.55
C MET A 285 -3.51 27.98 19.13
N ASP A 286 -4.70 28.34 18.64
CA ASP A 286 -6.02 27.90 19.12
C ASP A 286 -6.99 27.48 18.00
N SER A 287 -6.56 27.39 16.74
CA SER A 287 -7.43 26.96 15.66
C SER A 287 -7.55 25.43 15.58
N PRO A 288 -8.58 24.89 14.91
CA PRO A 288 -8.68 23.45 14.63
C PRO A 288 -7.53 22.89 13.77
N ALA A 289 -6.81 23.75 13.05
CA ALA A 289 -5.67 23.36 12.20
C ALA A 289 -4.35 23.27 12.98
N ARG A 290 -4.33 23.59 14.28
CA ARG A 290 -3.12 23.53 15.10
C ARG A 290 -2.52 22.13 15.10
N LYS A 291 -1.21 22.06 14.88
CA LYS A 291 -0.42 20.83 14.97
C LYS A 291 0.64 20.97 16.06
N ASP A 292 0.84 19.88 16.81
CA ASP A 292 1.86 19.75 17.86
C ASP A 292 2.80 18.60 17.50
N SER A 293 4.11 18.83 17.59
CA SER A 293 5.10 17.79 17.26
C SER A 293 5.30 16.74 18.36
N GLY A 294 4.70 16.93 19.54
CA GLY A 294 5.17 16.28 20.77
C GLY A 294 6.62 16.66 21.11
N TRP A 295 7.25 15.93 22.02
CA TRP A 295 8.67 16.11 22.35
C TRP A 295 9.56 15.24 21.44
N ILE A 296 10.40 15.88 20.63
CA ILE A 296 11.34 15.23 19.71
C ILE A 296 12.75 15.27 20.33
N PRO A 297 13.43 14.12 20.48
CA PRO A 297 14.82 14.10 20.97
C PRO A 297 15.79 14.59 19.88
N ASN A 298 16.75 15.45 20.25
CA ASN A 298 18.04 15.62 19.58
C ASN A 298 18.14 16.15 18.15
N TYR A 299 17.07 16.61 17.51
CA TYR A 299 17.14 17.11 16.13
C TYR A 299 16.80 18.58 15.94
N ALA A 300 16.16 19.20 16.94
CA ALA A 300 15.67 20.58 16.87
C ALA A 300 14.98 20.90 15.52
N SER A 301 14.36 19.88 14.90
CA SER A 301 13.70 19.98 13.61
C SER A 301 12.43 19.14 13.60
N TRP A 302 11.41 19.64 12.90
CA TRP A 302 10.14 18.95 12.69
C TRP A 302 9.58 19.28 11.32
N LYS A 303 9.08 18.29 10.59
CA LYS A 303 8.51 18.44 9.26
C LYS A 303 6.98 18.23 9.31
N PRO A 304 6.18 19.29 9.50
CA PRO A 304 4.72 19.19 9.36
C PRO A 304 4.33 19.19 7.87
N ILE A 305 3.23 18.53 7.52
CA ILE A 305 2.56 18.70 6.22
C ILE A 305 1.68 19.95 6.32
N LEU A 306 1.82 20.91 5.41
CA LEU A 306 1.14 22.21 5.46
C LEU A 306 0.19 22.41 4.30
N LYS A 307 -0.83 23.24 4.52
CA LYS A 307 -1.79 23.62 3.48
C LYS A 307 -1.11 24.56 2.47
N PRO A 308 -1.34 24.42 1.16
CA PRO A 308 -0.84 25.35 0.15
C PRO A 308 -1.36 26.78 0.37
N GLY A 309 -0.57 27.79 0.00
CA GLY A 309 -0.94 29.21 -0.05
C GLY A 309 -1.35 29.81 1.30
N THR A 310 -0.92 29.21 2.41
CA THR A 310 -1.47 29.48 3.74
C THR A 310 -0.42 30.13 4.64
N LYS A 311 -0.85 31.16 5.38
CA LYS A 311 -0.02 31.82 6.38
C LYS A 311 -0.04 31.03 7.68
N TYR A 312 1.13 30.59 8.12
CA TYR A 312 1.31 29.86 9.37
C TYR A 312 2.08 30.68 10.40
N TYR A 313 1.72 30.45 11.66
CA TYR A 313 2.39 30.93 12.85
C TYR A 313 2.99 29.74 13.57
N TRP A 314 4.23 29.83 14.03
CA TRP A 314 4.89 28.72 14.70
C TRP A 314 5.80 29.16 15.83
N ARG A 315 6.03 28.25 16.77
CA ARG A 315 6.91 28.44 17.93
C ARG A 315 7.50 27.11 18.39
N ALA A 316 8.61 27.18 19.12
CA ALA A 316 9.25 26.02 19.70
C ALA A 316 9.61 26.28 21.16
N ARG A 317 9.70 25.22 21.96
CA ARG A 317 10.30 25.22 23.29
C ARG A 317 11.21 24.01 23.45
N VAL A 318 12.06 24.05 24.47
CA VAL A 318 13.04 23.00 24.75
C VAL A 318 12.88 22.50 26.18
N LYS A 319 13.20 21.23 26.41
CA LYS A 319 13.39 20.69 27.75
C LYS A 319 14.69 19.90 27.84
N ASP A 320 15.20 19.77 29.05
CA ASP A 320 16.28 18.85 29.33
C ASP A 320 15.77 17.40 29.46
N SER A 321 16.69 16.44 29.55
CA SER A 321 16.37 15.01 29.65
C SER A 321 16.32 14.50 31.09
N SER A 322 16.24 15.38 32.10
CA SER A 322 16.22 14.94 33.51
C SER A 322 14.88 14.29 33.88
N ALA A 323 14.85 13.53 35.00
CA ALA A 323 13.62 12.89 35.49
C ALA A 323 12.55 13.92 35.94
N SER A 324 12.95 15.14 36.24
CA SER A 324 12.07 16.27 36.53
C SER A 324 12.46 17.42 35.60
N PRO A 325 12.07 17.35 34.32
CA PRO A 325 12.68 18.14 33.28
C PRO A 325 12.45 19.63 33.48
N VAL A 326 13.52 20.42 33.33
CA VAL A 326 13.37 21.87 33.19
C VAL A 326 12.88 22.13 31.78
N VAL A 327 11.79 22.88 31.65
CA VAL A 327 11.16 23.23 30.38
C VAL A 327 11.27 24.73 30.19
N SER A 328 11.71 25.17 29.01
CA SER A 328 11.72 26.59 28.67
C SER A 328 10.31 27.08 28.36
N GLU A 329 10.10 28.39 28.47
CA GLU A 329 9.00 29.04 27.76
C GLU A 329 9.12 28.81 26.23
N TYR A 330 8.01 28.98 25.52
CA TYR A 330 8.06 29.04 24.07
C TYR A 330 8.86 30.26 23.61
N ALA A 331 9.66 30.07 22.57
CA ALA A 331 10.23 31.18 21.82
C ALA A 331 9.12 32.08 21.26
N ALA A 332 9.47 33.34 20.96
CA ALA A 332 8.55 34.28 20.34
C ALA A 332 8.00 33.70 19.03
N VAL A 333 6.69 33.85 18.82
CA VAL A 333 6.00 33.34 17.62
C VAL A 333 6.64 33.92 16.36
N SER A 334 7.03 33.04 15.45
CA SER A 334 7.42 33.37 14.08
C SER A 334 6.24 33.07 13.15
N HIS A 335 6.35 33.52 11.90
CA HIS A 335 5.36 33.22 10.86
C HIS A 335 6.02 33.16 9.48
N PHE A 336 5.36 32.49 8.55
CA PHE A 336 5.71 32.42 7.14
C PHE A 336 4.46 32.07 6.32
N THR A 337 4.54 32.17 5.00
CA THR A 337 3.46 31.77 4.08
C THR A 337 3.97 30.68 3.14
N THR A 338 3.22 29.59 3.02
CA THR A 338 3.53 28.51 2.08
C THR A 338 3.23 28.94 0.64
N GLU A 339 3.95 28.35 -0.31
CA GLU A 339 3.59 28.46 -1.73
C GLU A 339 2.25 27.77 -2.04
N GLY A 340 1.64 28.15 -3.16
CA GLY A 340 0.40 27.53 -3.65
C GLY A 340 0.65 26.14 -4.27
N PRO A 341 -0.41 25.50 -4.79
CA PRO A 341 -0.28 24.31 -5.64
C PRO A 341 0.59 24.60 -6.87
N THR A 342 1.45 23.65 -7.23
CA THR A 342 2.29 23.70 -8.44
C THR A 342 2.07 22.47 -9.32
N ASP A 343 2.43 22.61 -10.61
CA ASP A 343 2.39 21.51 -11.57
C ASP A 343 3.83 21.03 -11.85
N TRP A 344 4.01 19.72 -11.79
CA TRP A 344 5.27 19.05 -12.05
C TRP A 344 5.12 18.07 -13.21
N PHE A 345 6.20 17.84 -13.94
CA PHE A 345 6.18 17.02 -15.14
C PHE A 345 7.28 15.96 -15.11
N VAL A 346 6.93 14.75 -15.51
CA VAL A 346 7.87 13.67 -15.76
C VAL A 346 7.57 13.03 -17.12
N ARG A 347 8.63 12.76 -17.88
CA ARG A 347 8.55 12.15 -19.21
C ARG A 347 9.29 10.81 -19.22
N PRO A 348 9.15 9.98 -20.28
CA PRO A 348 9.77 8.66 -20.30
C PRO A 348 11.29 8.76 -20.19
N GLY A 349 11.89 7.92 -19.35
CA GLY A 349 13.32 7.95 -19.08
C GLY A 349 14.15 7.52 -20.29
N VAL A 350 15.12 8.35 -20.67
CA VAL A 350 16.17 8.06 -21.64
C VAL A 350 17.49 7.94 -20.90
N TYR A 351 18.15 6.79 -20.95
CA TYR A 351 19.31 6.48 -20.12
C TYR A 351 20.58 6.28 -20.98
N THR A 352 21.72 6.85 -20.58
CA THR A 352 23.00 6.78 -21.35
C THR A 352 23.83 5.52 -21.11
N GLY A 353 23.35 4.59 -20.29
CA GLY A 353 24.02 3.32 -20.00
C GLY A 353 23.82 2.87 -18.55
N ALA A 354 24.11 1.59 -18.30
CA ALA A 354 24.13 1.03 -16.95
C ALA A 354 25.50 1.22 -16.33
N ILE A 355 25.67 2.31 -15.59
CA ILE A 355 26.87 2.53 -14.78
C ILE A 355 26.63 1.82 -13.44
N ASN A 356 27.37 0.75 -13.17
CA ASN A 356 27.48 0.07 -11.87
C ASN A 356 26.15 -0.21 -11.12
N GLN A 357 25.54 -1.34 -11.46
CA GLN A 357 24.63 -2.20 -10.68
C GLN A 357 23.33 -1.66 -10.05
N ASP A 358 23.11 -0.37 -9.77
CA ASP A 358 21.96 0.01 -8.92
C ASP A 358 21.00 1.06 -9.50
N LYS A 359 21.41 1.94 -10.42
CA LYS A 359 20.50 2.94 -11.01
C LYS A 359 20.84 3.23 -12.47
N PRO A 360 19.86 3.19 -13.39
CA PRO A 360 20.06 3.74 -14.73
C PRO A 360 20.33 5.24 -14.58
N VAL A 361 21.35 5.75 -15.29
CA VAL A 361 21.70 7.18 -15.24
C VAL A 361 20.94 7.88 -16.36
N PRO A 362 20.04 8.82 -16.03
CA PRO A 362 19.33 9.59 -17.05
C PRO A 362 20.33 10.35 -17.90
N ALA A 363 20.11 10.31 -19.21
CA ALA A 363 20.82 11.13 -20.16
C ALA A 363 20.58 12.62 -19.80
N PRO A 364 21.63 13.42 -19.56
CA PRO A 364 21.46 14.84 -19.26
C PRO A 364 20.96 15.58 -20.50
N GLY A 365 20.13 16.61 -20.29
CA GLY A 365 19.68 17.53 -21.33
C GLY A 365 18.64 16.98 -22.32
N VAL A 366 18.06 15.81 -22.05
CA VAL A 366 16.98 15.24 -22.89
C VAL A 366 15.71 16.11 -22.82
N TYR A 367 15.43 16.67 -21.65
CA TYR A 367 14.28 17.52 -21.37
C TYR A 367 14.74 18.78 -20.64
N GLY A 368 15.42 19.69 -21.35
CA GLY A 368 15.83 20.98 -20.80
C GLY A 368 16.71 20.84 -19.54
N THR A 369 16.30 21.47 -18.44
CA THR A 369 16.99 21.41 -17.13
C THR A 369 16.70 20.14 -16.33
N GLN A 370 15.65 19.38 -16.69
CA GLN A 370 15.23 18.16 -16.00
C GLN A 370 14.92 18.37 -14.51
N ASP A 371 14.30 19.49 -14.15
CA ASP A 371 13.89 19.83 -12.79
C ASP A 371 12.39 19.62 -12.52
N GLY A 372 11.62 19.21 -13.53
CA GLY A 372 10.20 18.91 -13.42
C GLY A 372 9.28 20.13 -13.51
N THR A 373 9.81 21.36 -13.57
CA THR A 373 9.01 22.60 -13.43
C THR A 373 8.14 22.96 -14.64
N SER A 374 8.37 22.31 -15.79
CA SER A 374 7.56 22.42 -17.00
C SER A 374 7.66 21.15 -17.84
N TYR A 375 6.80 21.00 -18.86
CA TYR A 375 6.89 19.88 -19.80
C TYR A 375 8.25 19.81 -20.53
N GLU A 376 8.81 20.97 -20.91
CA GLU A 376 10.13 21.08 -21.55
C GLU A 376 11.27 20.75 -20.60
N ASN A 377 11.10 21.04 -19.31
CA ASN A 377 12.07 20.78 -18.24
C ASN A 377 11.72 19.53 -17.42
N ALA A 378 10.86 18.64 -17.94
CA ALA A 378 10.34 17.50 -17.21
C ALA A 378 11.46 16.58 -16.70
N TRP A 379 11.22 15.91 -15.58
CA TRP A 379 12.12 14.88 -15.09
C TRP A 379 12.30 13.76 -16.12
N ASN A 380 13.53 13.28 -16.26
CA ASN A 380 13.89 12.24 -17.22
C ASN A 380 13.66 10.82 -16.66
N GLY A 381 12.39 10.46 -16.54
CA GLY A 381 11.93 9.20 -15.98
C GLY A 381 11.46 9.33 -14.53
N ILE A 382 10.58 8.40 -14.12
CA ILE A 382 9.89 8.48 -12.82
C ILE A 382 10.82 8.41 -11.60
N ARG A 383 12.07 7.96 -11.76
CA ARG A 383 13.06 7.87 -10.68
C ARG A 383 13.71 9.19 -10.32
N GLU A 384 13.60 10.14 -11.24
CA GLU A 384 14.15 11.48 -11.10
C GLU A 384 13.14 12.44 -10.47
N ILE A 385 11.92 11.93 -10.16
CA ILE A 385 10.94 12.67 -9.38
C ILE A 385 11.56 13.04 -8.04
N VAL A 386 11.55 14.34 -7.75
CA VAL A 386 11.88 14.87 -6.43
C VAL A 386 10.59 14.98 -5.64
N TRP A 387 10.56 14.35 -4.48
CA TRP A 387 9.46 14.43 -3.52
C TRP A 387 9.89 15.34 -2.36
N GLY A 388 9.02 16.24 -1.91
CA GLY A 388 9.33 17.19 -0.84
C GLY A 388 9.89 18.52 -1.37
N PRO A 389 10.73 19.24 -0.59
CA PRO A 389 11.12 20.61 -0.91
C PRO A 389 11.80 20.72 -2.28
N GLY A 390 11.33 21.65 -3.11
CA GLY A 390 11.78 21.80 -4.49
C GLY A 390 11.30 20.72 -5.47
N GLY A 391 10.26 19.96 -5.12
CA GLY A 391 9.63 18.94 -5.94
C GLY A 391 8.14 18.77 -5.62
N VAL A 392 7.60 17.56 -5.77
CA VAL A 392 6.18 17.28 -5.56
C VAL A 392 5.84 17.25 -4.06
N GLU A 393 4.87 18.07 -3.67
CA GLU A 393 4.42 18.21 -2.29
C GLU A 393 2.88 18.27 -2.17
N ALA A 394 2.39 18.41 -0.94
CA ALA A 394 0.96 18.46 -0.65
C ALA A 394 0.22 19.49 -1.51
N GLY A 395 -0.84 19.07 -2.20
CA GLY A 395 -1.66 19.94 -3.05
C GLY A 395 -1.17 20.06 -4.50
N ASP A 396 0.01 19.55 -4.84
CA ASP A 396 0.58 19.67 -6.19
C ASP A 396 -0.01 18.65 -7.17
N ASN A 397 0.11 18.97 -8.46
CA ASN A 397 -0.13 18.02 -9.54
C ASN A 397 1.21 17.49 -10.08
N LEU A 398 1.29 16.18 -10.30
CA LEU A 398 2.37 15.54 -11.03
C LEU A 398 1.81 14.92 -12.31
N TYR A 399 2.16 15.49 -13.46
CA TYR A 399 1.84 14.98 -14.78
C TYR A 399 2.89 13.94 -15.22
N LEU A 400 2.44 12.70 -15.40
CA LEU A 400 3.18 11.66 -16.10
C LEU A 400 2.81 11.77 -17.58
N CYS A 401 3.77 12.18 -18.40
CA CYS A 401 3.55 12.43 -19.81
C CYS A 401 4.18 11.34 -20.67
N GLY A 402 3.49 10.97 -21.75
CA GLY A 402 3.93 9.96 -22.69
C GLY A 402 3.99 8.55 -22.11
N ARG A 403 4.56 7.63 -22.88
CA ARG A 403 4.56 6.19 -22.56
C ARG A 403 5.76 5.78 -21.71
N HIS A 404 5.50 5.44 -20.45
CA HIS A 404 6.47 4.88 -19.54
C HIS A 404 6.46 3.35 -19.62
N ALA A 405 7.45 2.78 -20.32
CA ALA A 405 7.79 1.35 -20.28
C ALA A 405 9.29 1.19 -20.00
N TYR A 406 9.68 0.17 -19.23
CA TYR A 406 11.08 0.04 -18.80
C TYR A 406 11.94 -0.64 -19.86
N ASN A 407 12.87 0.11 -20.46
CA ASN A 407 13.85 -0.42 -21.40
C ASN A 407 15.24 -0.34 -20.78
N GLY A 408 15.75 -1.46 -20.25
CA GLY A 408 17.04 -1.47 -19.56
C GLY A 408 17.52 -2.84 -19.08
N PRO A 409 18.76 -2.92 -18.55
CA PRO A 409 19.36 -4.17 -18.09
C PRO A 409 18.55 -4.80 -16.99
N LEU A 410 18.44 -6.13 -17.03
CA LEU A 410 17.80 -6.94 -16.00
C LEU A 410 18.57 -7.01 -14.65
N GLN A 411 19.69 -6.28 -14.50
CA GLN A 411 20.62 -6.53 -13.41
C GLN A 411 20.14 -6.11 -12.01
N SER A 412 19.05 -5.35 -11.85
CA SER A 412 18.45 -5.20 -10.52
C SER A 412 16.91 -5.10 -10.52
N PHE A 413 16.30 -6.01 -9.76
CA PHE A 413 14.85 -6.17 -9.55
C PHE A 413 14.11 -4.95 -8.96
N THR A 414 14.84 -3.86 -8.68
CA THR A 414 14.29 -2.65 -8.05
C THR A 414 14.00 -1.56 -9.08
N GLN A 415 14.24 -1.79 -10.38
CA GLN A 415 14.43 -0.71 -11.37
C GLN A 415 13.19 -0.02 -11.93
N GLY A 416 11.98 -0.53 -11.70
CA GLY A 416 10.75 0.14 -12.17
C GLY A 416 9.91 0.82 -11.09
N ARG A 417 10.23 0.63 -9.81
CA ARG A 417 9.36 1.12 -8.73
C ARG A 417 9.82 2.50 -8.24
N GLU A 418 8.91 3.47 -8.25
CA GLU A 418 9.07 4.75 -7.58
C GLU A 418 8.26 4.78 -6.29
N ILE A 419 8.80 5.36 -5.23
CA ILE A 419 8.12 5.43 -3.93
C ILE A 419 7.64 6.85 -3.73
N ILE A 420 6.35 7.02 -3.48
CA ILE A 420 5.78 8.31 -3.08
C ILE A 420 6.26 8.60 -1.66
N GLN A 421 7.00 9.69 -1.50
CA GLN A 421 7.68 10.01 -0.23
C GLN A 421 6.98 11.09 0.59
N GLU A 422 5.97 11.73 0.01
CA GLU A 422 5.19 12.78 0.64
C GLU A 422 3.71 12.40 0.72
N SER A 423 2.97 13.15 1.53
CA SER A 423 1.51 13.04 1.65
C SER A 423 0.86 14.36 1.28
N GLY A 424 -0.38 14.28 0.79
CA GLY A 424 -1.25 15.45 0.70
C GLY A 424 -1.63 15.97 2.08
N TYR A 425 -2.13 17.21 2.12
CA TYR A 425 -2.57 17.83 3.37
C TYR A 425 -3.94 17.30 3.82
N SER A 426 -4.84 17.09 2.86
CA SER A 426 -6.23 16.65 3.05
C SER A 426 -6.82 16.18 1.72
N LEU A 427 -8.06 15.68 1.72
CA LEU A 427 -8.80 15.37 0.48
C LEU A 427 -9.02 16.58 -0.45
N GLU A 428 -9.00 17.80 0.06
CA GLU A 428 -9.12 19.04 -0.75
C GLU A 428 -7.76 19.44 -1.39
N TYR A 429 -6.65 19.05 -0.74
CA TYR A 429 -5.29 19.32 -1.21
C TYR A 429 -4.45 18.04 -1.20
N PRO A 430 -4.85 17.03 -2.01
CA PRO A 430 -4.07 15.81 -2.15
C PRO A 430 -2.82 16.07 -2.99
N ILE A 431 -1.86 15.16 -2.95
CA ILE A 431 -0.91 15.04 -4.07
C ILE A 431 -1.69 14.40 -5.22
N THR A 432 -1.80 15.08 -6.36
CA THR A 432 -2.55 14.58 -7.52
C THR A 432 -1.60 14.09 -8.61
N ILE A 433 -1.53 12.78 -8.81
CA ILE A 433 -0.77 12.16 -9.90
C ILE A 433 -1.72 12.01 -11.10
N ARG A 434 -1.30 12.49 -12.28
CA ARG A 434 -2.16 12.64 -13.46
C ARG A 434 -1.49 12.10 -14.72
N MET A 435 -2.29 11.61 -15.68
CA MET A 435 -1.82 11.22 -17.01
C MET A 435 -2.65 11.86 -18.15
N ASP A 436 -3.40 12.91 -17.84
CA ASP A 436 -4.29 13.58 -18.80
C ASP A 436 -3.71 14.90 -19.33
N TRP A 437 -2.39 15.01 -19.44
CA TRP A 437 -1.76 16.16 -20.10
C TRP A 437 -2.14 16.17 -21.59
N GLU A 438 -2.86 17.20 -22.03
CA GLU A 438 -3.52 17.25 -23.34
C GLU A 438 -2.57 17.03 -24.53
N GLN A 439 -1.32 17.50 -24.43
CA GLN A 439 -0.36 17.42 -25.53
C GLN A 439 0.37 16.09 -25.60
N ASP A 440 0.46 15.36 -24.49
CA ASP A 440 1.24 14.11 -24.39
C ASP A 440 0.68 13.24 -23.24
N PRO A 441 -0.51 12.65 -23.41
CA PRO A 441 -1.14 11.82 -22.38
C PRO A 441 -0.22 10.68 -21.91
N GLY A 442 -0.27 10.40 -20.62
CA GLY A 442 0.57 9.41 -19.98
C GLY A 442 0.03 8.00 -20.08
N GLU A 443 0.94 7.04 -20.19
CA GLU A 443 0.67 5.62 -19.98
C GLU A 443 1.76 5.02 -19.10
N MET A 444 1.41 4.26 -18.06
CA MET A 444 2.39 3.56 -17.24
C MET A 444 2.25 2.05 -17.41
N TRP A 445 3.32 1.44 -17.92
CA TRP A 445 3.39 0.02 -18.15
C TRP A 445 4.34 -0.68 -17.19
N SER A 446 3.88 -1.73 -16.51
CA SER A 446 4.76 -2.62 -15.74
C SER A 446 5.28 -3.81 -16.56
N ILE A 447 5.73 -3.50 -17.78
CA ILE A 447 6.47 -4.42 -18.64
C ILE A 447 7.89 -3.90 -18.82
N PHE A 448 8.80 -4.82 -19.16
CA PHE A 448 10.16 -4.46 -19.51
C PHE A 448 10.68 -5.20 -20.74
N ALA A 449 11.60 -4.53 -21.44
CA ALA A 449 12.37 -5.10 -22.51
C ALA A 449 13.68 -5.67 -21.92
N PRO A 450 13.92 -6.99 -21.95
CA PRO A 450 15.24 -7.51 -21.62
C PRO A 450 16.27 -6.90 -22.57
N GLU A 451 17.44 -6.55 -22.03
CA GLU A 451 18.53 -5.97 -22.82
C GLU A 451 18.86 -6.83 -24.04
N ALA A 452 19.01 -6.15 -25.18
CA ALA A 452 19.18 -6.72 -26.50
C ALA A 452 17.98 -7.57 -26.96
N LEU A 453 16.77 -6.99 -26.99
CA LEU A 453 15.63 -7.55 -27.73
C LEU A 453 16.00 -8.02 -29.16
N SER A 454 16.97 -7.34 -29.77
CA SER A 454 17.53 -7.69 -31.09
C SER A 454 18.51 -8.87 -31.06
N ALA A 455 19.09 -9.22 -29.92
CA ALA A 455 20.01 -10.35 -29.74
C ALA A 455 19.32 -11.64 -29.27
N ILE A 456 18.03 -11.59 -28.95
CA ILE A 456 17.24 -12.80 -28.67
C ILE A 456 17.25 -13.69 -29.91
N ALA A 457 17.76 -14.91 -29.78
CA ALA A 457 17.75 -15.89 -30.84
C ALA A 457 16.37 -16.55 -30.91
N TRP A 458 15.59 -16.14 -31.90
CA TRP A 458 14.31 -16.76 -32.21
C TRP A 458 14.49 -17.90 -33.21
N GLN A 459 13.90 -19.05 -32.89
CA GLN A 459 13.75 -20.19 -33.77
C GLN A 459 12.36 -20.15 -34.43
N GLY A 460 12.24 -20.75 -35.61
CA GLY A 460 11.00 -20.79 -36.37
C GLY A 460 10.90 -19.71 -37.48
N PRO A 461 9.69 -19.43 -37.98
CA PRO A 461 8.44 -20.00 -37.48
C PRO A 461 8.35 -21.51 -37.78
N ASP A 462 7.57 -22.25 -36.98
CA ASP A 462 7.15 -23.60 -37.33
C ASP A 462 6.15 -23.59 -38.52
N GLU A 463 5.64 -24.76 -38.91
CA GLU A 463 4.64 -24.88 -39.99
C GLU A 463 3.33 -24.10 -39.71
N ASN A 464 3.07 -23.77 -38.45
CA ASN A 464 1.91 -23.01 -38.02
C ASN A 464 2.21 -21.52 -37.87
N GLY A 465 3.44 -21.04 -38.10
CA GLY A 465 3.77 -19.62 -37.91
C GLY A 465 4.22 -19.25 -36.49
N VAL A 466 4.54 -20.22 -35.62
CA VAL A 466 4.95 -19.99 -34.23
C VAL A 466 6.47 -19.93 -34.11
N TYR A 467 6.98 -18.86 -33.54
CA TYR A 467 8.39 -18.68 -33.17
C TYR A 467 8.62 -19.11 -31.73
N TRP A 468 9.85 -19.49 -31.37
CA TRP A 468 10.19 -19.77 -29.97
C TRP A 468 11.63 -19.43 -29.59
N THR A 469 11.89 -19.25 -28.30
CA THR A 469 13.22 -18.95 -27.76
C THR A 469 13.36 -19.43 -26.31
N GLN A 470 14.60 -19.61 -25.86
CA GLN A 470 14.99 -19.84 -24.46
C GLN A 470 15.62 -18.61 -23.81
N ASP A 471 15.89 -17.56 -24.57
CA ASP A 471 16.69 -16.42 -24.11
C ASP A 471 15.87 -15.43 -23.27
N ILE A 472 14.54 -15.54 -23.31
CA ILE A 472 13.65 -14.77 -22.44
C ILE A 472 13.48 -15.54 -21.13
N ALA A 473 14.14 -15.07 -20.07
CA ALA A 473 14.09 -15.72 -18.75
C ALA A 473 12.75 -15.54 -18.00
N TYR A 474 11.93 -14.57 -18.42
CA TYR A 474 10.65 -14.21 -17.79
C TYR A 474 9.47 -14.41 -18.74
N ARG A 475 8.24 -14.35 -18.23
CA ARG A 475 7.06 -14.54 -19.07
C ARG A 475 6.91 -13.38 -20.05
N ALA A 476 6.93 -13.67 -21.35
CA ALA A 476 6.48 -12.73 -22.37
C ALA A 476 4.97 -12.47 -22.22
N VAL A 477 4.58 -11.20 -22.24
CA VAL A 477 3.18 -10.80 -22.01
C VAL A 477 2.67 -9.78 -23.03
N ALA A 478 3.57 -9.01 -23.65
CA ALA A 478 3.20 -7.96 -24.57
C ALA A 478 4.12 -7.93 -25.79
N GLU A 479 3.59 -7.41 -26.90
CA GLU A 479 4.31 -7.12 -28.13
C GLU A 479 4.22 -5.62 -28.42
N PHE A 480 5.34 -5.00 -28.79
CA PHE A 480 5.35 -3.66 -29.36
C PHE A 480 5.32 -3.74 -30.89
N ASN A 481 4.24 -3.27 -31.51
CA ASN A 481 4.08 -3.33 -32.97
C ASN A 481 4.71 -2.14 -33.72
N GLY A 482 5.38 -1.23 -32.99
CA GLY A 482 5.93 0.02 -33.52
C GLY A 482 5.11 1.26 -33.17
N SER A 483 3.86 1.09 -32.76
CA SER A 483 2.95 2.20 -32.38
C SER A 483 2.36 2.02 -30.98
N GLU A 484 1.98 0.80 -30.62
CA GLU A 484 1.33 0.47 -29.35
C GLU A 484 1.81 -0.87 -28.80
N PHE A 485 1.48 -1.12 -27.53
CA PHE A 485 1.66 -2.41 -26.89
C PHE A 485 0.39 -3.24 -27.03
N ILE A 486 0.54 -4.45 -27.56
CA ILE A 486 -0.52 -5.45 -27.66
C ILE A 486 -0.29 -6.47 -26.56
N TRP A 487 -1.28 -6.65 -25.68
CA TRP A 487 -1.23 -7.74 -24.71
C TRP A 487 -1.48 -9.07 -25.41
N LEU A 488 -0.55 -10.01 -25.22
CA LEU A 488 -0.56 -11.28 -25.93
C LEU A 488 -1.56 -12.24 -25.30
N LYS A 489 -2.46 -12.78 -26.12
CA LYS A 489 -3.41 -13.82 -25.69
C LYS A 489 -2.65 -15.08 -25.26
N ARG A 490 -2.98 -15.65 -24.11
CA ARG A 490 -2.36 -16.90 -23.65
C ARG A 490 -2.92 -18.10 -24.41
N GLN A 491 -2.02 -18.96 -24.86
CA GLN A 491 -2.32 -20.26 -25.45
C GLN A 491 -2.07 -21.38 -24.44
N THR A 492 -2.62 -22.56 -24.69
CA THR A 492 -2.49 -23.74 -23.80
C THR A 492 -1.45 -24.75 -24.31
N ALA A 493 -0.85 -24.52 -25.47
CA ALA A 493 0.10 -25.42 -26.12
C ALA A 493 1.19 -24.63 -26.85
N PRO A 494 2.38 -25.23 -27.10
CA PRO A 494 3.51 -24.57 -27.78
C PRO A 494 3.33 -24.40 -29.29
N THR A 495 2.27 -24.94 -29.88
CA THR A 495 1.96 -24.86 -31.32
C THR A 495 0.45 -24.63 -31.47
N TRP A 496 0.05 -23.78 -32.42
CA TRP A 496 -1.34 -23.46 -32.71
C TRP A 496 -1.53 -22.85 -34.11
N THR A 497 -2.63 -23.17 -34.78
CA THR A 497 -2.92 -22.76 -36.16
C THR A 497 -3.42 -21.31 -36.26
N GLU A 498 -4.30 -20.87 -35.34
CA GLU A 498 -4.96 -19.57 -35.36
C GLU A 498 -4.63 -18.70 -34.13
N GLY A 499 -4.70 -17.38 -34.26
CA GLY A 499 -4.46 -16.44 -33.16
C GLY A 499 -3.11 -15.76 -33.25
N PHE A 500 -3.01 -14.75 -34.12
CA PHE A 500 -1.93 -13.76 -34.06
C PHE A 500 -2.02 -12.95 -32.75
N GLY A 501 -0.89 -12.41 -32.29
CA GLY A 501 -0.81 -11.71 -31.00
C GLY A 501 -1.02 -12.65 -29.81
N SER A 502 -0.38 -13.82 -29.82
CA SER A 502 -0.55 -14.82 -28.77
C SER A 502 0.75 -15.51 -28.35
N VAL A 503 0.76 -16.02 -27.12
CA VAL A 503 1.96 -16.52 -26.43
C VAL A 503 1.67 -17.79 -25.63
N TYR A 504 2.65 -18.69 -25.58
CA TYR A 504 2.73 -19.80 -24.64
C TYR A 504 4.09 -19.81 -23.96
N CYS A 505 4.14 -20.00 -22.65
CA CYS A 505 5.38 -20.09 -21.90
C CYS A 505 5.43 -21.42 -21.14
N THR A 506 6.55 -22.13 -21.24
CA THR A 506 6.81 -23.29 -20.36
C THR A 506 7.49 -22.81 -19.09
N MET A 507 6.88 -23.08 -17.94
CA MET A 507 7.41 -22.64 -16.65
C MET A 507 8.56 -23.54 -16.20
N ARG A 508 9.62 -22.92 -15.68
CA ARG A 508 10.73 -23.66 -15.08
C ARG A 508 10.30 -24.28 -13.76
N ALA A 509 10.46 -25.59 -13.63
CA ALA A 509 10.03 -26.32 -12.44
C ALA A 509 10.72 -25.87 -11.13
N SER A 510 12.01 -25.51 -11.20
CA SER A 510 12.79 -25.07 -10.04
C SER A 510 12.55 -23.61 -9.64
N GLU A 511 12.04 -22.78 -10.56
CA GLU A 511 11.84 -21.34 -10.37
C GLU A 511 10.54 -20.93 -11.07
N PRO A 512 9.37 -21.06 -10.42
CA PRO A 512 8.05 -20.84 -11.04
C PRO A 512 7.79 -19.42 -11.56
N TRP A 513 8.73 -18.49 -11.39
CA TRP A 513 8.70 -17.13 -11.95
C TRP A 513 9.56 -17.00 -13.22
N LYS A 514 10.31 -18.03 -13.60
CA LYS A 514 11.08 -18.10 -14.84
C LYS A 514 10.46 -19.05 -15.85
N VAL A 515 10.79 -18.85 -17.10
CA VAL A 515 10.37 -19.71 -18.21
C VAL A 515 11.57 -20.44 -18.79
N ASP A 516 11.36 -21.67 -19.25
CA ASP A 516 12.37 -22.43 -20.00
C ASP A 516 12.26 -22.14 -21.50
N TYR A 517 11.05 -21.94 -21.99
CA TYR A 517 10.78 -21.52 -23.37
C TYR A 517 9.62 -20.53 -23.43
N THR A 518 9.72 -19.61 -24.39
CA THR A 518 8.63 -18.74 -24.84
C THR A 518 8.32 -19.06 -26.29
N TYR A 519 7.05 -19.29 -26.60
CA TYR A 519 6.50 -19.52 -27.95
C TYR A 519 5.56 -18.37 -28.28
N ILE A 520 5.63 -17.85 -29.51
CA ILE A 520 4.88 -16.65 -29.89
C ILE A 520 4.47 -16.64 -31.35
N LYS A 521 3.30 -16.08 -31.60
CA LYS A 521 2.86 -15.63 -32.92
C LYS A 521 2.54 -14.15 -32.77
N THR A 522 3.38 -13.30 -33.35
CA THR A 522 3.21 -11.84 -33.32
C THR A 522 1.88 -11.43 -33.94
N SER A 523 1.42 -10.22 -33.65
CA SER A 523 0.16 -9.65 -34.13
C SER A 523 0.08 -9.56 -35.67
N ASP A 524 1.23 -9.40 -36.32
CA ASP A 524 1.38 -9.29 -37.77
C ASP A 524 2.02 -10.55 -38.41
N GLY A 525 2.32 -11.58 -37.62
CA GLY A 525 2.96 -12.82 -38.07
C GLY A 525 4.45 -12.71 -38.39
N SER A 526 5.05 -11.54 -38.22
CA SER A 526 6.47 -11.32 -38.51
C SER A 526 7.38 -11.80 -37.38
N ASN A 527 8.69 -11.70 -37.61
CA ASN A 527 9.70 -12.10 -36.64
C ASN A 527 9.55 -11.28 -35.32
N PRO A 528 9.51 -11.93 -34.14
CA PRO A 528 9.39 -11.29 -32.83
C PRO A 528 10.64 -10.54 -32.34
N SER A 529 11.77 -10.62 -33.03
CA SER A 529 13.01 -9.90 -32.66
C SER A 529 12.74 -8.39 -32.50
N GLY A 530 13.17 -7.82 -31.37
CA GLY A 530 12.92 -6.40 -31.08
C GLY A 530 11.53 -6.05 -30.55
N LYS A 531 10.58 -7.00 -30.52
CA LYS A 531 9.15 -6.70 -30.29
C LYS A 531 8.60 -7.17 -28.95
N ILE A 532 9.22 -8.15 -28.28
CA ILE A 532 8.56 -8.89 -27.19
C ILE A 532 8.99 -8.39 -25.81
N TRP A 533 7.99 -8.12 -24.98
CA TRP A 533 8.17 -7.56 -23.65
C TRP A 533 7.70 -8.54 -22.57
N SER A 534 8.47 -8.59 -21.50
CA SER A 534 8.18 -9.43 -20.35
C SER A 534 7.33 -8.70 -19.32
N GLY A 535 6.48 -9.45 -18.64
CA GLY A 535 5.69 -8.96 -17.53
C GLY A 535 6.46 -9.00 -16.22
N ALA A 536 5.97 -8.26 -15.23
CA ALA A 536 6.60 -7.99 -13.94
C ALA A 536 7.86 -7.11 -14.06
N TYR A 537 8.09 -6.21 -13.11
CA TYR A 537 9.29 -5.33 -13.00
C TYR A 537 9.37 -4.09 -13.91
N GLY A 538 8.30 -3.73 -14.62
CA GLY A 538 8.24 -2.40 -15.24
C GLY A 538 7.85 -1.31 -14.24
N TYR A 539 7.32 -0.20 -14.73
CA TYR A 539 7.05 0.97 -13.89
C TYR A 539 5.86 0.76 -12.95
N SER A 540 6.03 1.13 -11.68
CA SER A 540 5.00 1.09 -10.63
C SER A 540 5.22 2.20 -9.59
N PHE A 541 4.15 2.67 -8.94
CA PHE A 541 4.27 3.48 -7.72
C PHE A 541 4.14 2.62 -6.48
N ASN A 542 4.89 2.94 -5.44
CA ASN A 542 4.67 2.42 -4.11
C ASN A 542 4.21 3.59 -3.24
N LEU A 543 3.09 3.42 -2.53
CA LEU A 543 2.54 4.50 -1.73
C LEU A 543 3.44 4.86 -0.54
N GLY A 544 4.29 3.95 -0.09
CA GLY A 544 5.28 4.26 0.94
C GLY A 544 4.67 4.82 2.22
N HIS A 545 3.49 4.40 2.65
CA HIS A 545 2.78 4.98 3.81
C HIS A 545 2.34 6.45 3.64
N SER A 546 2.16 6.90 2.39
CA SER A 546 1.61 8.23 2.09
C SER A 546 0.11 8.29 2.34
N SER A 547 -0.41 9.49 2.57
CA SER A 547 -1.83 9.75 2.72
C SER A 547 -2.29 10.90 1.86
N ASN A 548 -3.60 10.98 1.58
CA ASN A 548 -4.19 12.01 0.72
C ASN A 548 -3.51 12.07 -0.66
N VAL A 549 -3.45 10.93 -1.35
CA VAL A 549 -2.91 10.81 -2.71
C VAL A 549 -4.05 10.49 -3.65
N LYS A 550 -4.13 11.25 -4.75
CA LYS A 550 -5.13 11.06 -5.80
C LYS A 550 -4.46 10.69 -7.12
N PHE A 551 -4.81 9.54 -7.67
CA PHE A 551 -4.55 9.19 -9.06
C PHE A 551 -5.74 9.67 -9.89
N TYR A 552 -5.51 10.61 -10.79
CA TYR A 552 -6.56 11.23 -11.59
C TYR A 552 -6.31 11.00 -13.09
N LYS A 553 -7.25 10.32 -13.74
CA LYS A 553 -7.15 9.97 -15.17
C LYS A 553 -5.83 9.30 -15.53
N CYS A 554 -5.39 8.35 -14.70
CA CYS A 554 -4.17 7.58 -14.92
C CYS A 554 -4.46 6.31 -15.74
N ASN A 555 -3.58 6.00 -16.70
CA ASN A 555 -3.63 4.78 -17.50
C ASN A 555 -2.55 3.78 -17.02
N PHE A 556 -2.98 2.75 -16.30
CA PHE A 556 -2.14 1.70 -15.72
C PHE A 556 -2.29 0.39 -16.49
N PHE A 557 -1.22 -0.04 -17.16
CA PHE A 557 -1.20 -1.26 -17.97
C PHE A 557 -0.21 -2.29 -17.42
N ALA A 558 -0.73 -3.40 -16.92
CA ALA A 558 -0.03 -4.40 -16.11
C ALA A 558 0.64 -3.80 -14.85
N SER A 559 0.53 -2.49 -14.65
CA SER A 559 1.10 -1.73 -13.55
C SER A 559 0.14 -1.72 -12.39
N SER A 560 0.70 -1.93 -11.20
CA SER A 560 -0.03 -1.78 -9.96
C SER A 560 0.60 -0.67 -9.14
N VAL A 561 -0.22 -0.10 -8.26
CA VAL A 561 0.26 0.71 -7.15
C VAL A 561 0.18 -0.17 -5.91
N PRO A 562 1.20 -1.01 -5.63
CA PRO A 562 1.20 -1.87 -4.46
C PRO A 562 0.97 -1.05 -3.20
N ALA A 563 -0.08 -1.43 -2.48
CA ALA A 563 -0.34 -0.91 -1.17
C ALA A 563 0.68 -1.49 -0.15
N ASP A 564 1.09 -0.65 0.77
CA ASP A 564 2.00 -0.98 1.87
C ASP A 564 1.32 -1.84 2.95
N LYS A 565 2.09 -2.49 3.82
CA LYS A 565 1.55 -3.41 4.84
C LYS A 565 2.00 -3.01 6.24
N VAL A 566 1.16 -3.25 7.25
CA VAL A 566 1.43 -2.91 8.67
C VAL A 566 2.71 -3.56 9.19
N ASP A 567 3.08 -4.72 8.66
CA ASP A 567 4.27 -5.49 9.05
C ASP A 567 5.48 -5.26 8.13
N SER A 568 5.35 -4.43 7.09
CA SER A 568 6.43 -4.18 6.14
C SER A 568 7.57 -3.34 6.74
N ALA A 569 7.28 -2.53 7.76
CA ALA A 569 8.26 -1.76 8.53
C ALA A 569 7.82 -1.56 9.99
N ILE A 570 8.78 -1.51 10.91
CA ILE A 570 8.57 -1.10 12.30
C ILE A 570 8.56 0.43 12.32
N THR A 571 7.36 1.01 12.22
CA THR A 571 7.11 2.45 12.18
C THR A 571 5.89 2.83 13.03
N SER A 572 5.83 4.08 13.48
CA SER A 572 4.63 4.70 14.07
C SER A 572 3.72 5.36 13.03
N ILE A 573 4.17 5.47 11.78
CA ILE A 573 3.38 6.05 10.69
C ILE A 573 2.38 4.98 10.23
N PRO A 574 1.08 5.30 10.15
CA PRO A 574 0.07 4.37 9.65
C PRO A 574 0.40 3.89 8.23
N VAL A 575 -0.22 2.80 7.79
CA VAL A 575 -0.21 2.45 6.36
C VAL A 575 -1.00 3.48 5.56
N SER A 576 -0.81 3.48 4.25
CA SER A 576 -1.41 4.47 3.35
C SER A 576 -2.92 4.55 3.47
N HIS A 577 -3.46 5.76 3.63
CA HIS A 577 -4.90 6.00 3.84
C HIS A 577 -5.34 7.24 3.08
N HIS A 578 -6.65 7.40 2.84
CA HIS A 578 -7.19 8.51 2.03
C HIS A 578 -6.57 8.52 0.62
N ILE A 579 -6.63 7.36 -0.05
CA ILE A 579 -6.11 7.19 -1.40
C ILE A 579 -7.28 7.15 -2.38
N GLU A 580 -7.19 7.91 -3.46
CA GLU A 580 -8.24 8.05 -4.45
C GLU A 580 -7.77 7.63 -5.85
N TYR A 581 -8.58 6.84 -6.54
CA TYR A 581 -8.52 6.65 -8.00
C TYR A 581 -9.76 7.29 -8.60
N ASP A 582 -9.58 8.24 -9.51
CA ASP A 582 -10.69 8.97 -10.14
C ASP A 582 -10.47 9.12 -11.64
N GLY A 583 -11.33 8.51 -12.45
CA GLY A 583 -11.20 8.52 -13.89
C GLY A 583 -10.08 7.62 -14.44
N CYS A 584 -9.54 6.70 -13.64
CA CYS A 584 -8.38 5.89 -14.02
C CYS A 584 -8.75 4.68 -14.88
N HIS A 585 -7.82 4.24 -15.72
CA HIS A 585 -7.92 3.02 -16.51
C HIS A 585 -6.89 2.00 -16.03
N LEU A 586 -7.33 0.88 -15.46
CA LEU A 586 -6.48 -0.18 -14.93
C LEU A 586 -6.72 -1.47 -15.73
N ARG A 587 -5.68 -2.00 -16.37
CA ARG A 587 -5.78 -3.17 -17.26
C ARG A 587 -4.59 -4.11 -17.15
N TYR A 588 -4.76 -5.41 -17.41
CA TYR A 588 -3.69 -6.42 -17.56
C TYR A 588 -2.85 -6.75 -16.32
N GLY A 589 -3.15 -6.17 -15.16
CA GLY A 589 -2.34 -6.25 -13.95
C GLY A 589 -3.03 -6.95 -12.78
N ASN A 590 -2.30 -7.02 -11.67
CA ASN A 590 -2.92 -7.25 -10.37
C ASN A 590 -3.58 -5.95 -9.89
N PRO A 591 -4.76 -6.02 -9.27
CA PRO A 591 -5.61 -4.87 -8.99
C PRO A 591 -5.16 -4.01 -7.80
N ILE A 592 -6.09 -3.14 -7.36
CA ILE A 592 -6.11 -2.47 -6.07
C ILE A 592 -6.28 -3.53 -4.96
N GLU A 593 -5.18 -3.92 -4.34
CA GLU A 593 -5.14 -4.76 -3.15
C GLU A 593 -5.03 -3.90 -1.90
N LEU A 594 -5.94 -4.13 -0.93
CA LEU A 594 -6.03 -3.39 0.31
C LEU A 594 -5.83 -4.31 1.51
N TYR A 595 -5.14 -3.83 2.52
CA TYR A 595 -4.74 -4.57 3.71
C TYR A 595 -5.19 -3.82 4.97
N GLN A 596 -4.96 -4.41 6.15
CA GLN A 596 -5.28 -3.79 7.43
C GLN A 596 -4.76 -2.36 7.53
N GLY A 597 -5.63 -1.43 7.93
CA GLY A 597 -5.28 -0.01 8.15
C GLY A 597 -5.43 0.89 6.92
N HIS A 598 -5.67 0.33 5.73
CA HIS A 598 -5.97 1.08 4.50
C HIS A 598 -7.38 1.70 4.54
N ASN A 599 -7.55 2.71 5.38
CA ASN A 599 -8.83 3.35 5.62
C ASN A 599 -9.10 4.48 4.61
N ASP A 600 -10.38 4.74 4.35
CA ASP A 600 -10.87 5.87 3.58
C ASP A 600 -10.38 5.87 2.12
N TRP A 601 -10.35 4.69 1.49
CA TRP A 601 -10.00 4.55 0.07
C TRP A 601 -11.21 4.83 -0.82
N ILE A 602 -10.96 5.50 -1.95
CA ILE A 602 -11.98 5.86 -2.93
C ILE A 602 -11.55 5.34 -4.30
N VAL A 603 -12.41 4.57 -4.97
CA VAL A 603 -12.25 4.19 -6.37
C VAL A 603 -13.49 4.65 -7.10
N ARG A 604 -13.34 5.65 -7.97
CA ARG A 604 -14.47 6.25 -8.67
C ARG A 604 -14.23 6.53 -10.13
N ASN A 605 -15.32 6.53 -10.90
CA ASN A 605 -15.34 6.89 -12.31
C ASN A 605 -14.27 6.17 -13.15
N SER A 606 -13.81 5.00 -12.69
CA SER A 606 -12.63 4.32 -13.23
C SER A 606 -13.04 3.06 -14.00
N GLU A 607 -12.18 2.62 -14.89
CA GLU A 607 -12.35 1.42 -15.70
C GLU A 607 -11.31 0.37 -15.29
N LEU A 608 -11.76 -0.79 -14.82
CA LEU A 608 -10.93 -1.89 -14.33
C LEU A 608 -11.29 -3.16 -15.09
N HIS A 609 -10.40 -3.65 -15.97
CA HIS A 609 -10.71 -4.84 -16.75
C HIS A 609 -9.52 -5.67 -17.23
N ASP A 610 -9.80 -6.84 -17.83
CA ASP A 610 -8.79 -7.79 -18.32
C ASP A 610 -7.77 -8.12 -17.23
N MET A 611 -8.26 -8.61 -16.08
CA MET A 611 -7.45 -8.83 -14.88
C MET A 611 -7.94 -10.04 -14.07
N PRO A 612 -7.10 -10.63 -13.19
CA PRO A 612 -7.51 -11.74 -12.33
C PRO A 612 -8.74 -11.45 -11.46
N TYR A 613 -8.80 -10.26 -10.88
CA TYR A 613 -9.86 -9.71 -10.02
C TYR A 613 -9.73 -8.18 -10.00
N GLY A 614 -10.75 -7.44 -9.56
CA GLY A 614 -10.89 -5.97 -9.72
C GLY A 614 -10.43 -5.10 -8.54
N ILE A 615 -11.01 -5.27 -7.35
CA ILE A 615 -10.62 -4.61 -6.09
C ILE A 615 -10.67 -5.68 -5.01
N TYR A 616 -9.64 -5.80 -4.17
CA TYR A 616 -9.59 -6.86 -3.17
C TYR A 616 -9.10 -6.38 -1.80
N THR A 617 -9.89 -6.58 -0.74
CA THR A 617 -9.42 -6.40 0.65
C THR A 617 -8.99 -7.72 1.29
N HIS A 618 -7.88 -7.69 2.01
CA HIS A 618 -7.23 -8.86 2.60
C HIS A 618 -7.27 -8.88 4.12
N THR A 619 -7.30 -10.09 4.68
CA THR A 619 -7.18 -10.36 6.12
C THR A 619 -5.75 -10.74 6.53
N PRO A 620 -5.38 -10.66 7.83
CA PRO A 620 -6.16 -10.23 9.01
C PRO A 620 -6.36 -8.72 9.10
N GLY A 621 -7.26 -8.27 9.99
CA GLY A 621 -7.43 -6.87 10.39
C GLY A 621 -8.79 -6.28 10.05
N ASN A 622 -9.06 -5.06 10.53
CA ASN A 622 -10.21 -4.27 10.10
C ASN A 622 -9.76 -3.16 9.14
N MET A 623 -10.67 -2.80 8.25
CA MET A 623 -10.51 -1.73 7.27
C MET A 623 -11.81 -0.94 7.23
N TYR A 624 -11.72 0.39 7.10
CA TYR A 624 -12.88 1.28 7.25
C TYR A 624 -13.08 2.15 6.00
N ASN A 625 -14.34 2.37 5.66
CA ASN A 625 -14.78 3.42 4.72
C ASN A 625 -14.21 3.32 3.29
N LEU A 626 -14.25 2.13 2.67
CA LEU A 626 -14.00 2.01 1.23
C LEU A 626 -15.23 2.49 0.43
N LEU A 627 -15.03 3.43 -0.49
CA LEU A 627 -16.02 3.86 -1.47
C LEU A 627 -15.64 3.37 -2.86
N VAL A 628 -16.52 2.58 -3.49
CA VAL A 628 -16.38 2.12 -4.88
C VAL A 628 -17.58 2.64 -5.66
N GLU A 629 -17.40 3.67 -6.49
CA GLU A 629 -18.53 4.31 -7.19
C GLU A 629 -18.35 4.66 -8.66
N GLY A 630 -19.40 4.49 -9.47
CA GLY A 630 -19.37 4.97 -10.87
C GLY A 630 -18.35 4.26 -11.76
N ASN A 631 -17.83 3.10 -11.34
CA ASN A 631 -16.79 2.39 -12.09
C ASN A 631 -17.38 1.44 -13.13
N GLN A 632 -16.58 1.12 -14.14
CA GLN A 632 -16.78 0.00 -15.05
C GLN A 632 -15.80 -1.11 -14.68
N ILE A 633 -16.27 -2.26 -14.21
CA ILE A 633 -15.42 -3.37 -13.76
C ILE A 633 -15.79 -4.63 -14.52
N TYR A 634 -14.92 -5.13 -15.39
CA TYR A 634 -15.30 -6.20 -16.28
C TYR A 634 -14.17 -7.11 -16.73
N ASP A 635 -14.53 -8.23 -17.36
CA ASP A 635 -13.58 -9.23 -17.85
C ASP A 635 -12.63 -9.78 -16.75
N CYS A 636 -13.06 -9.77 -15.48
CA CYS A 636 -12.29 -10.30 -14.38
C CYS A 636 -12.31 -11.84 -14.36
N GLY A 637 -11.15 -12.48 -14.22
CA GLY A 637 -11.04 -13.93 -14.20
C GLY A 637 -11.31 -14.63 -15.54
N THR A 638 -11.36 -13.87 -16.64
CA THR A 638 -11.68 -14.38 -18.00
C THR A 638 -10.57 -15.30 -18.53
N PRO A 639 -10.82 -16.08 -19.61
CA PRO A 639 -9.75 -16.78 -20.31
C PRO A 639 -8.61 -15.80 -20.68
N GLY A 640 -7.41 -16.06 -20.18
CA GLY A 640 -6.24 -15.15 -20.29
C GLY A 640 -5.86 -14.46 -18.97
N PHE A 641 -6.85 -14.25 -18.09
CA PHE A 641 -6.71 -13.68 -16.74
C PHE A 641 -7.34 -14.56 -15.67
N GLU A 642 -7.29 -15.88 -15.88
CA GLU A 642 -7.93 -16.86 -15.00
C GLU A 642 -7.42 -16.76 -13.55
N HIS A 643 -8.35 -16.76 -12.60
CA HIS A 643 -8.07 -16.79 -11.17
C HIS A 643 -9.18 -17.56 -10.45
N LEU A 644 -8.82 -18.45 -9.51
CA LEU A 644 -9.82 -19.23 -8.77
C LEU A 644 -10.67 -18.34 -7.86
N ASP A 645 -10.11 -17.22 -7.41
CA ASP A 645 -10.79 -16.24 -6.57
C ASP A 645 -11.05 -14.97 -7.38
N ALA A 646 -11.71 -15.11 -8.53
CA ALA A 646 -11.98 -13.99 -9.42
C ALA A 646 -13.25 -13.24 -8.99
N HIS A 647 -13.10 -11.95 -8.72
CA HIS A 647 -14.23 -11.08 -8.38
C HIS A 647 -14.02 -9.66 -8.93
N ALA A 648 -15.10 -8.91 -9.19
CA ALA A 648 -14.96 -7.47 -9.47
C ALA A 648 -14.60 -6.70 -8.19
N VAL A 649 -15.33 -6.94 -7.09
CA VAL A 649 -15.00 -6.42 -5.76
C VAL A 649 -15.05 -7.54 -4.75
N GLY A 650 -13.90 -7.90 -4.19
CA GLY A 650 -13.74 -8.90 -3.13
C GLY A 650 -13.42 -8.23 -1.80
N VAL A 651 -14.09 -8.66 -0.75
CA VAL A 651 -13.94 -8.07 0.59
C VAL A 651 -13.70 -9.19 1.59
N GLN A 652 -12.50 -9.28 2.16
CA GLN A 652 -12.22 -10.20 3.27
C GLN A 652 -12.38 -9.59 4.67
N ASN A 653 -12.45 -8.27 4.74
CA ASN A 653 -12.74 -7.46 5.91
C ASN A 653 -13.23 -6.07 5.45
N GLY A 654 -14.15 -5.45 6.20
CA GLY A 654 -14.65 -4.14 5.80
C GLY A 654 -15.81 -3.65 6.64
N ILE A 655 -15.66 -2.44 7.18
CA ILE A 655 -16.69 -1.75 7.96
C ILE A 655 -17.01 -0.41 7.29
N GLY A 656 -18.29 -0.12 7.10
CA GLY A 656 -18.74 1.14 6.52
C GLY A 656 -18.43 1.27 5.02
N PHE A 657 -18.29 0.16 4.30
CA PHE A 657 -18.03 0.20 2.85
C PHE A 657 -19.29 0.61 2.09
N VAL A 658 -19.11 1.37 1.01
CA VAL A 658 -20.18 1.75 0.10
C VAL A 658 -19.76 1.38 -1.33
N ILE A 659 -20.50 0.45 -1.93
CA ILE A 659 -20.28 0.00 -3.31
C ILE A 659 -21.52 0.40 -4.12
N GLN A 660 -21.40 1.43 -4.95
CA GLN A 660 -22.56 2.04 -5.61
C GLN A 660 -22.39 2.48 -7.06
N ASN A 661 -23.47 2.55 -7.83
CA ASN A 661 -23.45 3.13 -9.18
C ASN A 661 -22.42 2.49 -10.14
N ASN A 662 -21.96 1.26 -9.89
CA ASN A 662 -20.97 0.59 -10.74
C ASN A 662 -21.65 -0.23 -11.84
N ARG A 663 -20.98 -0.37 -12.98
CA ARG A 663 -21.31 -1.31 -14.05
C ARG A 663 -20.32 -2.47 -13.99
N ILE A 664 -20.81 -3.68 -13.74
CA ILE A 664 -19.99 -4.86 -13.55
C ILE A 664 -20.43 -5.95 -14.52
N TRP A 665 -19.53 -6.49 -15.34
CA TRP A 665 -19.90 -7.59 -16.23
C TRP A 665 -18.79 -8.57 -16.57
N ASN A 666 -19.18 -9.77 -16.98
CA ASN A 666 -18.24 -10.82 -17.39
C ASN A 666 -17.15 -11.08 -16.34
N THR A 667 -17.54 -11.28 -15.09
CA THR A 667 -16.63 -11.58 -13.97
C THR A 667 -16.91 -12.96 -13.37
N GLY A 668 -16.02 -13.43 -12.48
CA GLY A 668 -16.27 -14.61 -11.64
C GLY A 668 -17.43 -14.34 -10.66
N GLU A 669 -17.16 -13.82 -9.47
CA GLU A 669 -18.19 -13.13 -8.67
C GLU A 669 -18.21 -11.63 -9.00
N ALA A 670 -19.35 -10.95 -8.86
CA ALA A 670 -19.37 -9.50 -9.03
C ALA A 670 -18.94 -8.82 -7.73
N ILE A 671 -19.75 -8.90 -6.67
CA ILE A 671 -19.41 -8.34 -5.35
C ILE A 671 -19.44 -9.46 -4.31
N CYS A 672 -18.29 -9.74 -3.70
CA CYS A 672 -18.13 -10.83 -2.75
C CYS A 672 -17.62 -10.35 -1.41
N PHE A 673 -18.37 -10.61 -0.34
CA PHE A 673 -17.92 -10.47 1.04
C PHE A 673 -17.58 -11.86 1.58
N TRP A 674 -16.30 -12.21 1.62
CA TRP A 674 -15.82 -13.50 2.12
C TRP A 674 -14.83 -13.29 3.26
N SER A 675 -15.24 -13.49 4.51
CA SER A 675 -14.33 -13.40 5.65
C SER A 675 -14.21 -14.72 6.39
N GLY A 676 -13.07 -14.92 7.05
CA GLY A 676 -12.98 -15.76 8.23
C GLY A 676 -13.72 -15.13 9.44
N ASN A 677 -13.12 -15.27 10.61
CA ASN A 677 -13.63 -14.70 11.87
C ASN A 677 -13.28 -13.20 12.00
N TYR A 678 -13.72 -12.36 11.07
CA TYR A 678 -13.57 -10.89 11.13
C TYR A 678 -14.92 -10.19 11.08
N ASP A 679 -14.96 -8.96 11.61
CA ASP A 679 -16.17 -8.15 11.61
C ASP A 679 -16.34 -7.50 10.24
N MET A 680 -17.58 -7.52 9.74
CA MET A 680 -17.96 -6.78 8.54
C MET A 680 -19.30 -6.11 8.81
N LYS A 681 -19.30 -4.79 8.99
CA LYS A 681 -20.46 -4.08 9.53
C LYS A 681 -20.79 -2.86 8.71
N GLU A 682 -22.08 -2.50 8.69
CA GLU A 682 -22.54 -1.21 8.15
C GLU A 682 -22.22 -1.02 6.66
N ASN A 683 -22.13 -2.11 5.90
CA ASN A 683 -21.80 -2.07 4.48
C ASN A 683 -23.06 -1.85 3.63
N VAL A 684 -22.94 -1.00 2.61
CA VAL A 684 -24.03 -0.63 1.70
C VAL A 684 -23.66 -0.99 0.26
N ILE A 685 -24.52 -1.76 -0.40
CA ILE A 685 -24.36 -2.13 -1.81
C ILE A 685 -25.60 -1.67 -2.57
N ARG A 686 -25.49 -0.65 -3.41
CA ARG A 686 -26.66 -0.04 -4.05
C ARG A 686 -26.46 0.44 -5.48
N HIS A 687 -27.52 0.42 -6.28
CA HIS A 687 -27.52 1.06 -7.61
C HIS A 687 -26.42 0.52 -8.54
N ASN A 688 -25.98 -0.73 -8.35
CA ASN A 688 -25.02 -1.37 -9.25
C ASN A 688 -25.78 -2.08 -10.37
N TYR A 689 -25.27 -1.99 -11.59
CA TYR A 689 -25.70 -2.78 -12.74
C TYR A 689 -24.73 -3.93 -12.96
N ILE A 690 -25.18 -5.17 -12.72
CA ILE A 690 -24.35 -6.37 -12.73
C ILE A 690 -24.89 -7.32 -13.80
N LYS A 691 -24.07 -7.76 -14.76
CA LYS A 691 -24.50 -8.75 -15.77
C LYS A 691 -23.47 -9.81 -16.11
N ASP A 692 -23.94 -10.94 -16.63
CA ASP A 692 -23.12 -12.01 -17.22
C ASP A 692 -22.03 -12.54 -16.28
N VAL A 693 -22.45 -12.92 -15.07
CA VAL A 693 -21.56 -13.39 -14.02
C VAL A 693 -21.32 -14.90 -14.17
N ARG A 694 -20.07 -15.33 -14.25
CA ARG A 694 -19.68 -16.71 -14.58
C ARG A 694 -19.26 -17.52 -13.38
N VAL A 695 -19.51 -18.81 -13.45
CA VAL A 695 -18.86 -19.77 -12.56
C VAL A 695 -17.41 -19.93 -12.99
N ILE A 696 -16.49 -19.80 -12.04
CA ILE A 696 -15.10 -20.22 -12.24
C ILE A 696 -14.96 -21.63 -11.66
N PRO A 697 -14.66 -22.65 -12.47
CA PRO A 697 -14.53 -24.02 -11.99
C PRO A 697 -13.51 -24.12 -10.84
N ASN A 698 -13.90 -24.78 -9.74
CA ASN A 698 -13.12 -24.90 -8.50
C ASN A 698 -12.76 -23.55 -7.84
N GLY A 699 -13.49 -22.49 -8.19
CA GLY A 699 -13.26 -21.13 -7.73
C GLY A 699 -14.52 -20.49 -7.20
N THR A 700 -14.98 -19.44 -7.87
CA THR A 700 -16.13 -18.63 -7.46
C THR A 700 -17.47 -19.17 -7.98
N GLY A 701 -18.54 -18.95 -7.21
CA GLY A 701 -19.87 -19.51 -7.49
C GLY A 701 -20.67 -18.81 -8.58
N GLY A 702 -20.14 -17.73 -9.16
CA GLY A 702 -20.84 -16.96 -10.19
C GLY A 702 -22.02 -16.14 -9.64
N HIS A 703 -21.88 -15.61 -8.43
CA HIS A 703 -22.92 -14.82 -7.75
C HIS A 703 -22.86 -13.33 -8.12
N GLY A 704 -24.03 -12.70 -8.23
CA GLY A 704 -24.12 -11.24 -8.37
C GLY A 704 -23.58 -10.53 -7.13
N ILE A 705 -24.22 -10.72 -5.98
CA ILE A 705 -23.74 -10.23 -4.69
C ILE A 705 -23.73 -11.39 -3.70
N SER A 706 -22.59 -11.63 -3.04
CA SER A 706 -22.45 -12.69 -2.06
C SER A 706 -21.96 -12.17 -0.71
N ILE A 707 -22.51 -12.73 0.36
CA ILE A 707 -21.95 -12.67 1.72
C ILE A 707 -21.71 -14.13 2.11
N SER A 708 -20.46 -14.56 2.09
CA SER A 708 -20.09 -15.98 2.11
C SER A 708 -19.42 -16.37 3.42
N ASN A 709 -19.37 -17.67 3.71
CA ASN A 709 -18.89 -18.27 4.98
C ASN A 709 -19.86 -18.09 6.17
N SER A 710 -19.92 -19.06 7.08
CA SER A 710 -20.77 -18.99 8.28
C SER A 710 -19.94 -18.51 9.47
N VAL A 711 -20.24 -17.31 9.96
CA VAL A 711 -19.58 -16.70 11.14
C VAL A 711 -20.55 -16.68 12.34
N ALA A 712 -20.09 -16.26 13.52
CA ALA A 712 -20.97 -16.05 14.67
C ALA A 712 -21.90 -14.84 14.45
N ALA A 713 -23.09 -14.86 15.06
CA ALA A 713 -23.98 -13.69 15.09
C ALA A 713 -23.30 -12.49 15.78
N GLY A 714 -23.68 -11.28 15.40
CA GLY A 714 -23.12 -10.01 15.84
C GLY A 714 -21.91 -9.52 15.03
N ARG A 715 -21.49 -10.29 14.02
CA ARG A 715 -20.27 -10.01 13.25
C ARG A 715 -20.55 -9.48 11.85
N ARG A 716 -21.77 -9.68 11.34
CA ARG A 716 -22.19 -9.25 10.00
C ARG A 716 -23.44 -8.39 10.07
N THR A 717 -23.36 -7.26 10.76
CA THR A 717 -24.53 -6.44 11.09
C THR A 717 -24.64 -5.20 10.20
N GLY A 718 -25.85 -4.72 9.95
CA GLY A 718 -26.08 -3.42 9.30
C GLY A 718 -25.85 -3.42 7.79
N TYR A 719 -25.98 -4.59 7.14
CA TYR A 719 -25.93 -4.69 5.69
C TYR A 719 -27.21 -4.14 5.04
N ARG A 720 -27.03 -3.33 3.99
CA ARG A 720 -28.11 -2.85 3.13
C ARG A 720 -27.78 -3.12 1.67
N ILE A 721 -28.66 -3.84 0.98
CA ILE A 721 -28.50 -4.21 -0.43
C ILE A 721 -29.74 -3.74 -1.21
N TYR A 722 -29.62 -2.68 -2.00
CA TYR A 722 -30.81 -2.12 -2.64
C TYR A 722 -30.63 -1.42 -3.97
N GLY A 723 -31.70 -1.36 -4.75
CA GLY A 723 -31.70 -0.65 -6.04
C GLY A 723 -30.69 -1.24 -7.02
N ASN A 724 -30.20 -2.47 -6.84
CA ASN A 724 -29.26 -3.09 -7.78
C ASN A 724 -30.04 -3.81 -8.89
N ILE A 725 -29.45 -3.89 -10.08
CA ILE A 725 -29.99 -4.64 -11.22
C ILE A 725 -28.98 -5.74 -11.56
N ILE A 726 -29.40 -6.99 -11.46
CA ILE A 726 -28.54 -8.18 -11.56
C ILE A 726 -29.09 -9.12 -12.64
N VAL A 727 -28.30 -9.40 -13.66
CA VAL A 727 -28.74 -10.10 -14.88
C VAL A 727 -27.81 -11.27 -15.18
N ASN A 728 -28.35 -12.44 -15.53
CA ASN A 728 -27.58 -13.60 -16.02
C ASN A 728 -26.43 -14.02 -15.09
N THR A 729 -26.72 -14.37 -13.84
CA THR A 729 -25.73 -14.95 -12.92
C THR A 729 -25.59 -16.45 -13.11
N GLY A 730 -24.43 -17.03 -12.81
CA GLY A 730 -24.21 -18.48 -12.88
C GLY A 730 -23.96 -19.03 -14.29
N LEU A 731 -23.40 -18.25 -15.20
CA LEU A 731 -23.02 -18.75 -16.52
C LEU A 731 -21.99 -19.88 -16.36
N GLY A 732 -22.30 -21.06 -16.89
CA GLY A 732 -21.48 -22.27 -16.67
C GLY A 732 -21.77 -23.02 -15.36
N ALA A 733 -22.88 -22.74 -14.67
CA ALA A 733 -23.25 -23.44 -13.45
C ALA A 733 -23.40 -24.96 -13.62
N THR A 734 -22.61 -25.72 -12.86
CA THR A 734 -22.69 -27.18 -12.75
C THR A 734 -23.19 -27.68 -11.39
N GLU A 735 -23.19 -26.84 -10.37
CA GLU A 735 -23.55 -27.18 -8.99
C GLU A 735 -24.78 -26.41 -8.53
N ASP A 736 -25.46 -26.92 -7.49
CA ASP A 736 -26.74 -26.38 -7.05
C ASP A 736 -26.61 -24.98 -6.44
N TRP A 737 -25.48 -24.72 -5.78
CA TRP A 737 -25.20 -23.49 -5.07
C TRP A 737 -24.67 -22.37 -5.97
N HIS A 738 -24.32 -22.63 -7.22
CA HIS A 738 -23.86 -21.60 -8.15
C HIS A 738 -24.98 -20.62 -8.52
N GLY A 739 -24.61 -19.41 -8.94
CA GLY A 739 -25.44 -18.57 -9.81
C GLY A 739 -26.59 -17.79 -9.17
N CYS A 740 -26.66 -17.67 -7.84
CA CYS A 740 -27.66 -16.81 -7.20
C CYS A 740 -27.44 -15.33 -7.58
N GLY A 741 -28.52 -14.56 -7.69
CA GLY A 741 -28.44 -13.10 -7.79
C GLY A 741 -27.87 -12.51 -6.49
N LEU A 742 -28.47 -12.91 -5.35
CA LEU A 742 -27.99 -12.63 -4.00
C LEU A 742 -27.77 -13.95 -3.23
N SER A 743 -26.55 -14.22 -2.77
CA SER A 743 -26.19 -15.40 -1.96
C SER A 743 -25.68 -14.98 -0.59
N LEU A 744 -26.55 -14.99 0.43
CA LEU A 744 -26.30 -14.33 1.70
C LEU A 744 -26.28 -15.34 2.84
N VAL A 745 -25.09 -15.67 3.34
CA VAL A 745 -24.86 -16.48 4.54
C VAL A 745 -24.64 -15.53 5.72
N ILE A 746 -25.73 -15.25 6.44
CA ILE A 746 -25.80 -14.20 7.46
C ILE A 746 -26.83 -14.56 8.53
N LYS A 747 -26.43 -14.41 9.80
CA LYS A 747 -27.24 -14.70 10.99
C LYS A 747 -27.89 -13.45 11.59
N ASP A 748 -27.37 -12.31 11.17
CA ASP A 748 -27.71 -10.98 11.64
C ASP A 748 -28.75 -10.35 10.72
N TYR A 749 -29.38 -9.29 11.19
CA TYR A 749 -30.37 -8.54 10.41
C TYR A 749 -29.75 -7.92 9.15
N ILE A 750 -30.39 -8.15 8.01
CA ILE A 750 -30.01 -7.62 6.70
C ILE A 750 -31.22 -6.99 6.00
N GLU A 751 -30.99 -5.90 5.27
CA GLU A 751 -32.03 -5.23 4.49
C GLU A 751 -31.79 -5.43 2.98
N ILE A 752 -32.81 -5.90 2.28
CA ILE A 752 -32.79 -6.21 0.85
C ILE A 752 -34.03 -5.58 0.21
N TYR A 753 -33.87 -4.51 -0.57
CA TYR A 753 -35.03 -3.87 -1.18
C TYR A 753 -34.80 -3.23 -2.54
N ASN A 754 -35.86 -3.06 -3.32
CA ASN A 754 -35.81 -2.33 -4.59
C ASN A 754 -34.79 -2.92 -5.60
N ASN A 755 -34.41 -4.20 -5.50
CA ASN A 755 -33.51 -4.84 -6.47
C ASN A 755 -34.30 -5.45 -7.64
N VAL A 756 -33.68 -5.52 -8.81
CA VAL A 756 -34.17 -6.26 -9.98
C VAL A 756 -33.21 -7.40 -10.27
N ILE A 757 -33.69 -8.64 -10.27
CA ILE A 757 -32.87 -9.84 -10.51
C ILE A 757 -33.48 -10.64 -11.67
N VAL A 758 -32.72 -10.83 -12.74
CA VAL A 758 -33.17 -11.48 -13.97
C VAL A 758 -32.27 -12.66 -14.33
N ASN A 759 -32.88 -13.79 -14.67
CA ASN A 759 -32.20 -14.98 -15.17
C ASN A 759 -31.09 -15.51 -14.24
N ALA A 760 -31.37 -15.61 -12.94
CA ALA A 760 -30.44 -16.27 -12.02
C ALA A 760 -30.31 -17.77 -12.36
N ASN A 761 -29.18 -18.17 -12.95
CA ASN A 761 -28.88 -19.55 -13.36
C ASN A 761 -28.38 -20.38 -12.17
N THR A 762 -29.30 -20.63 -11.25
CA THR A 762 -29.06 -21.36 -10.01
C THR A 762 -30.11 -22.45 -9.80
N GLN A 763 -29.69 -23.58 -9.23
CA GLN A 763 -30.64 -24.58 -8.75
C GLN A 763 -31.19 -24.23 -7.35
N ARG A 764 -30.65 -23.19 -6.68
CA ARG A 764 -31.14 -22.72 -5.39
C ARG A 764 -32.20 -21.64 -5.54
N ALA A 765 -31.83 -20.36 -5.61
CA ALA A 765 -32.77 -19.25 -5.68
C ALA A 765 -32.11 -17.95 -6.18
N ALA A 766 -32.91 -17.06 -6.78
CA ALA A 766 -32.47 -15.70 -7.08
C ALA A 766 -31.98 -14.95 -5.83
N ILE A 767 -32.73 -15.03 -4.73
CA ILE A 767 -32.29 -14.57 -3.41
C ILE A 767 -32.20 -15.76 -2.46
N ARG A 768 -31.00 -16.01 -1.96
CA ARG A 768 -30.72 -16.98 -0.90
C ARG A 768 -30.32 -16.24 0.37
N LEU A 769 -31.01 -16.52 1.47
CA LEU A 769 -30.70 -16.04 2.81
C LEU A 769 -30.55 -17.23 3.75
N ASP A 770 -29.36 -17.43 4.30
CA ASP A 770 -28.98 -18.60 5.07
C ASP A 770 -28.38 -18.19 6.43
N ALA A 771 -29.17 -18.39 7.49
CA ALA A 771 -28.79 -18.14 8.88
C ALA A 771 -28.26 -19.40 9.59
N GLY A 772 -28.15 -20.53 8.88
CA GLY A 772 -27.90 -21.83 9.49
C GLY A 772 -29.10 -22.36 10.29
N LEU A 773 -29.13 -23.66 10.56
CA LEU A 773 -30.25 -24.29 11.29
C LEU A 773 -30.27 -23.92 12.78
N GLU A 774 -29.24 -23.26 13.28
CA GLU A 774 -29.09 -22.85 14.66
C GLU A 774 -29.62 -21.43 14.94
N ASN A 775 -29.80 -20.58 13.92
CA ASN A 775 -30.32 -19.21 14.09
C ASN A 775 -31.60 -18.98 13.27
N PRO A 776 -32.56 -18.20 13.78
CA PRO A 776 -33.69 -17.75 12.96
C PRO A 776 -33.19 -16.84 11.83
N VAL A 777 -33.93 -16.79 10.73
CA VAL A 777 -33.70 -15.79 9.69
C VAL A 777 -34.10 -14.40 10.21
N GLN A 778 -33.28 -13.39 9.91
CA GLN A 778 -33.49 -12.00 10.33
C GLN A 778 -33.29 -11.05 9.15
N GLY A 779 -34.20 -10.10 8.96
CA GLY A 779 -34.04 -9.07 7.93
C GLY A 779 -35.34 -8.50 7.36
N SER A 780 -35.20 -7.83 6.22
CA SER A 780 -36.29 -7.27 5.44
C SER A 780 -36.07 -7.53 3.94
N ILE A 781 -37.09 -8.04 3.25
CA ILE A 781 -37.08 -8.29 1.80
C ILE A 781 -38.31 -7.61 1.17
N HIS A 782 -38.14 -6.40 0.62
CA HIS A 782 -39.25 -5.62 0.07
C HIS A 782 -38.99 -5.05 -1.31
N ASN A 783 -40.04 -4.79 -2.08
CA ASN A 783 -39.95 -4.02 -3.33
C ASN A 783 -38.99 -4.64 -4.35
N ASN A 784 -38.68 -5.93 -4.31
CA ASN A 784 -37.79 -6.55 -5.29
C ASN A 784 -38.58 -7.10 -6.47
N ILE A 785 -38.02 -6.99 -7.68
CA ILE A 785 -38.51 -7.66 -8.89
C ILE A 785 -37.58 -8.84 -9.19
N ILE A 786 -38.13 -10.05 -9.28
CA ILE A 786 -37.36 -11.26 -9.64
C ILE A 786 -38.00 -11.90 -10.86
N ILE A 787 -37.21 -12.08 -11.91
CA ILE A 787 -37.65 -12.58 -13.21
C ILE A 787 -36.87 -13.83 -13.60
N ASN A 788 -37.62 -14.85 -14.05
CA ASN A 788 -37.10 -16.06 -14.68
C ASN A 788 -35.95 -16.75 -13.91
N PRO A 789 -36.01 -16.92 -12.56
CA PRO A 789 -35.01 -17.73 -11.89
C PRO A 789 -35.13 -19.19 -12.37
N GLN A 790 -34.00 -19.89 -12.50
CA GLN A 790 -34.03 -21.27 -12.97
C GLN A 790 -34.67 -22.27 -12.00
N SER A 791 -34.78 -21.94 -10.71
CA SER A 791 -35.29 -22.86 -9.69
C SER A 791 -36.26 -22.20 -8.72
N ARG A 792 -35.83 -21.22 -7.93
CA ARG A 792 -36.66 -20.56 -6.91
C ARG A 792 -36.49 -19.05 -6.95
N PHE A 793 -37.53 -18.34 -6.52
CA PHE A 793 -37.44 -16.91 -6.25
C PHE A 793 -36.66 -16.68 -4.95
N LEU A 794 -37.11 -17.33 -3.87
CA LEU A 794 -36.53 -17.21 -2.54
C LEU A 794 -36.10 -18.57 -1.96
N HIS A 795 -34.95 -18.60 -1.29
CA HIS A 795 -34.50 -19.69 -0.44
C HIS A 795 -34.06 -19.14 0.91
N LEU A 796 -34.89 -19.33 1.93
CA LEU A 796 -34.66 -18.89 3.30
C LEU A 796 -34.38 -20.10 4.20
N LEU A 797 -33.16 -20.20 4.72
CA LEU A 797 -32.73 -21.28 5.61
C LEU A 797 -32.44 -20.73 7.01
N GLY A 798 -33.14 -21.27 8.01
CA GLY A 798 -32.98 -20.86 9.40
C GLY A 798 -33.72 -21.79 10.37
N ASN A 799 -33.41 -21.65 11.66
CA ASN A 799 -34.11 -22.32 12.76
C ASN A 799 -35.59 -21.93 12.78
N THR A 800 -36.49 -22.86 12.47
CA THR A 800 -37.94 -22.63 12.47
C THR A 800 -38.59 -22.79 13.84
N SER A 801 -37.85 -23.28 14.84
CA SER A 801 -38.33 -23.41 16.22
C SER A 801 -38.24 -22.09 17.00
N THR A 802 -37.48 -21.12 16.48
CA THR A 802 -37.40 -19.76 17.01
C THR A 802 -38.14 -18.82 16.06
N PRO A 803 -38.93 -17.85 16.56
CA PRO A 803 -39.58 -16.87 15.70
C PRO A 803 -38.57 -16.15 14.82
N TRP A 804 -38.88 -16.05 13.53
CA TRP A 804 -38.08 -15.26 12.59
C TRP A 804 -38.41 -13.78 12.75
N ASN A 805 -37.38 -12.93 12.79
CA ASN A 805 -37.53 -11.48 12.69
C ASN A 805 -37.33 -11.07 11.23
N LEU A 806 -38.21 -11.59 10.37
CA LEU A 806 -38.16 -11.36 8.93
C LEU A 806 -39.46 -10.70 8.47
N ALA A 807 -39.33 -9.55 7.81
CA ALA A 807 -40.40 -8.97 7.01
C ALA A 807 -40.12 -9.25 5.53
N CYS A 808 -41.10 -9.76 4.80
CA CYS A 808 -40.96 -10.08 3.39
C CYS A 808 -42.30 -9.76 2.72
N ASP A 809 -42.36 -8.69 1.92
CA ASP A 809 -43.60 -8.21 1.31
C ASP A 809 -43.37 -7.27 0.12
N ASN A 810 -44.43 -6.94 -0.64
CA ASN A 810 -44.39 -5.98 -1.76
C ASN A 810 -43.33 -6.32 -2.83
N ASN A 811 -43.11 -7.59 -3.14
CA ASN A 811 -42.20 -8.06 -4.17
C ASN A 811 -42.98 -8.48 -5.45
N ILE A 812 -42.32 -8.46 -6.61
CA ILE A 812 -42.84 -9.03 -7.86
C ILE A 812 -42.04 -10.28 -8.24
N TYR A 813 -42.75 -11.38 -8.50
CA TYR A 813 -42.18 -12.65 -8.93
C TYR A 813 -42.73 -13.03 -10.32
N PHE A 814 -41.89 -12.91 -11.35
CA PHE A 814 -42.28 -13.28 -12.72
C PHE A 814 -41.56 -14.56 -13.15
N PRO A 815 -42.27 -15.70 -13.27
CA PRO A 815 -41.64 -17.00 -13.48
C PRO A 815 -41.21 -17.24 -14.92
N ASN A 816 -40.23 -18.14 -15.09
CA ASN A 816 -39.94 -18.71 -16.39
C ASN A 816 -41.09 -19.65 -16.79
N ALA A 817 -41.58 -19.52 -18.02
CA ALA A 817 -42.69 -20.33 -18.55
C ALA A 817 -42.43 -21.85 -18.41
N ASP A 818 -41.17 -22.28 -18.57
CA ASP A 818 -40.80 -23.69 -18.51
C ASP A 818 -40.47 -24.18 -17.09
N LYS A 819 -40.23 -23.25 -16.16
CA LYS A 819 -39.85 -23.52 -14.77
C LYS A 819 -40.51 -22.49 -13.87
N PRO A 820 -41.69 -22.79 -13.29
CA PRO A 820 -42.54 -21.79 -12.65
C PRO A 820 -41.96 -21.10 -11.41
N GLY A 821 -40.73 -21.43 -11.00
CA GLY A 821 -40.09 -20.88 -9.80
C GLY A 821 -40.76 -21.35 -8.50
N GLY A 822 -39.98 -21.83 -7.55
CA GLY A 822 -40.46 -22.20 -6.22
C GLY A 822 -40.13 -21.18 -5.14
N PHE A 823 -40.66 -21.43 -3.94
CA PHE A 823 -40.26 -20.79 -2.70
C PHE A 823 -39.79 -21.87 -1.71
N TYR A 824 -38.75 -21.58 -0.94
CA TYR A 824 -38.27 -22.45 0.13
C TYR A 824 -38.04 -21.65 1.41
N GLY A 825 -38.62 -22.11 2.52
CA GLY A 825 -38.37 -21.56 3.86
C GLY A 825 -39.56 -21.72 4.80
N LYS A 826 -39.30 -21.71 6.12
CA LYS A 826 -40.34 -21.80 7.18
C LYS A 826 -41.33 -22.95 6.95
N GLY A 827 -40.84 -24.13 6.57
CA GLY A 827 -41.65 -25.32 6.27
C GLY A 827 -42.42 -25.28 4.94
N CYS A 828 -42.25 -24.23 4.14
CA CYS A 828 -42.76 -24.14 2.78
C CYS A 828 -41.72 -24.63 1.77
N ILE A 829 -42.16 -25.50 0.86
CA ILE A 829 -41.48 -25.86 -0.39
C ILE A 829 -42.60 -25.94 -1.42
N GLY A 830 -42.72 -24.95 -2.30
CA GLY A 830 -43.86 -24.94 -3.23
C GLY A 830 -44.14 -23.62 -3.92
N SER A 831 -45.40 -23.47 -4.32
CA SER A 831 -45.93 -22.33 -5.08
C SER A 831 -46.06 -21.05 -4.24
N PHE A 832 -46.26 -19.91 -4.91
CA PHE A 832 -46.47 -18.61 -4.25
C PHE A 832 -47.66 -18.61 -3.27
N ARG A 833 -48.77 -19.27 -3.62
CA ARG A 833 -49.95 -19.36 -2.74
C ARG A 833 -49.66 -20.17 -1.48
N GLU A 834 -48.92 -21.27 -1.62
CA GLU A 834 -48.49 -22.08 -0.46
C GLU A 834 -47.53 -21.28 0.42
N TRP A 835 -46.64 -20.50 -0.20
CA TRP A 835 -45.74 -19.59 0.49
C TRP A 835 -46.50 -18.58 1.37
N GLN A 836 -47.43 -17.83 0.80
CA GLN A 836 -48.27 -16.88 1.54
C GLN A 836 -49.05 -17.57 2.67
N THR A 837 -49.64 -18.72 2.40
CA THR A 837 -50.48 -19.44 3.37
C THR A 837 -49.66 -20.00 4.54
N LYS A 838 -48.51 -20.61 4.27
CA LYS A 838 -47.70 -21.28 5.31
C LYS A 838 -46.86 -20.31 6.11
N THR A 839 -46.41 -19.21 5.50
CA THR A 839 -45.43 -18.30 6.12
C THR A 839 -46.05 -17.02 6.65
N SER A 840 -47.20 -16.61 6.11
CA SER A 840 -47.80 -15.28 6.27
C SER A 840 -46.95 -14.14 5.72
N PHE A 841 -45.94 -14.44 4.91
CA PHE A 841 -45.16 -13.45 4.17
C PHE A 841 -45.82 -13.13 2.83
N ASP A 842 -45.35 -12.05 2.20
CA ASP A 842 -45.67 -11.64 0.83
C ASP A 842 -47.17 -11.48 0.57
N GLN A 843 -47.91 -10.92 1.53
CA GLN A 843 -49.36 -10.74 1.44
C GLN A 843 -49.74 -9.67 0.39
N ASN A 844 -48.87 -8.72 0.14
CA ASN A 844 -49.01 -7.65 -0.85
C ASN A 844 -48.09 -7.84 -2.09
N SER A 845 -47.37 -8.95 -2.15
CA SER A 845 -46.53 -9.30 -3.30
C SER A 845 -47.34 -9.88 -4.47
N LEU A 846 -46.81 -9.77 -5.68
CA LEU A 846 -47.50 -10.11 -6.92
C LEU A 846 -46.73 -11.18 -7.71
N THR A 847 -47.46 -12.09 -8.36
CA THR A 847 -46.91 -12.94 -9.44
C THR A 847 -47.37 -12.38 -10.78
N SER A 848 -46.68 -11.38 -11.31
CA SER A 848 -47.10 -10.65 -12.51
C SER A 848 -45.88 -10.18 -13.31
N ASP A 849 -46.09 -9.96 -14.61
CA ASP A 849 -45.08 -9.34 -15.47
C ASP A 849 -44.86 -7.89 -15.00
N PRO A 850 -43.63 -7.47 -14.65
CA PRO A 850 -43.35 -6.09 -14.27
C PRO A 850 -43.48 -5.09 -15.43
N GLN A 851 -43.68 -5.55 -16.66
CA GLN A 851 -43.87 -4.71 -17.85
C GLN A 851 -42.74 -3.71 -18.04
N PHE A 852 -41.51 -4.23 -18.15
CA PHE A 852 -40.34 -3.44 -18.50
C PHE A 852 -40.40 -2.91 -19.94
N ALA A 853 -39.67 -1.83 -20.21
CA ALA A 853 -39.67 -1.12 -21.49
C ALA A 853 -39.23 -2.02 -22.66
N SER A 854 -38.36 -2.99 -22.40
CA SER A 854 -37.95 -3.99 -23.38
C SER A 854 -37.95 -5.40 -22.78
N PRO A 855 -38.40 -6.43 -23.55
CA PRO A 855 -38.30 -7.81 -23.12
C PRO A 855 -36.87 -8.38 -23.19
N SER A 856 -35.91 -7.69 -23.84
CA SER A 856 -34.52 -8.16 -23.93
C SER A 856 -33.78 -8.10 -22.60
N MET A 857 -34.04 -7.07 -21.79
CA MET A 857 -33.43 -6.85 -20.47
C MET A 857 -31.88 -6.98 -20.50
N GLN A 858 -31.24 -6.35 -21.48
CA GLN A 858 -29.78 -6.41 -21.70
C GLN A 858 -29.06 -5.10 -21.38
N GLU A 859 -29.76 -3.97 -21.51
CA GLU A 859 -29.25 -2.64 -21.23
C GLU A 859 -30.07 -1.97 -20.14
N LEU A 860 -29.50 -0.94 -19.50
CA LEU A 860 -30.08 -0.33 -18.31
C LEU A 860 -31.48 0.26 -18.59
N GLU A 861 -31.67 0.86 -19.76
CA GLU A 861 -32.93 1.46 -20.20
C GLU A 861 -34.03 0.42 -20.43
N ASP A 862 -33.67 -0.84 -20.65
CA ASP A 862 -34.65 -1.92 -20.84
C ASP A 862 -35.49 -2.13 -19.59
N PHE A 863 -34.96 -1.81 -18.40
CA PHE A 863 -35.58 -2.04 -17.10
C PHE A 863 -36.50 -0.91 -16.61
N LEU A 864 -36.69 0.13 -17.42
CA LEU A 864 -37.69 1.17 -17.13
C LEU A 864 -39.10 0.57 -17.12
N LEU A 865 -39.96 0.99 -16.20
CA LEU A 865 -41.34 0.52 -16.12
C LEU A 865 -42.21 1.16 -17.22
N GLN A 866 -43.05 0.37 -17.88
CA GLN A 866 -44.13 0.87 -18.73
C GLN A 866 -45.24 1.48 -17.85
N GLU A 867 -46.02 2.41 -18.41
CA GLU A 867 -47.09 3.15 -17.70
C GLU A 867 -48.18 2.24 -17.12
N THR A 868 -48.33 1.02 -17.64
CA THR A 868 -49.32 0.02 -17.16
C THR A 868 -48.73 -0.99 -16.17
N SER A 869 -47.48 -0.81 -15.76
CA SER A 869 -46.77 -1.76 -14.92
C SER A 869 -47.46 -1.94 -13.58
N PRO A 870 -47.59 -3.20 -13.09
CA PRO A 870 -48.10 -3.47 -11.74
C PRO A 870 -47.10 -3.10 -10.64
N ALA A 871 -45.87 -2.68 -10.98
CA ALA A 871 -44.87 -2.24 -10.02
C ALA A 871 -45.11 -0.81 -9.53
N ILE A 872 -45.85 -0.01 -10.29
CA ILE A 872 -46.08 1.41 -10.02
C ILE A 872 -46.93 1.58 -8.76
N ASP A 873 -46.52 2.48 -7.86
CA ASP A 873 -47.23 2.84 -6.61
C ASP A 873 -47.60 1.63 -5.74
N SER A 874 -46.84 0.53 -5.84
CA SER A 874 -47.17 -0.76 -5.21
C SER A 874 -46.13 -1.21 -4.17
N GLY A 875 -45.05 -0.44 -4.00
CA GLY A 875 -44.00 -0.69 -3.03
C GLY A 875 -44.33 -0.17 -1.63
N ALA A 876 -43.63 -0.73 -0.65
CA ALA A 876 -43.62 -0.23 0.72
C ALA A 876 -42.59 0.92 0.87
N ASP A 877 -42.88 1.91 1.71
CA ASP A 877 -41.89 2.91 2.11
C ASP A 877 -40.80 2.28 2.98
N VAL A 878 -39.60 2.20 2.41
CA VAL A 878 -38.39 1.66 3.05
C VAL A 878 -37.37 2.76 3.38
N GLY A 879 -37.76 4.04 3.26
CA GLY A 879 -36.94 5.20 3.63
C GLY A 879 -35.86 5.60 2.62
N ILE A 880 -35.83 5.02 1.42
CA ILE A 880 -34.94 5.48 0.34
C ILE A 880 -35.38 6.85 -0.18
N GLN A 881 -34.41 7.69 -0.51
CA GLN A 881 -34.67 9.06 -0.96
C GLN A 881 -34.60 9.20 -2.48
N VAL A 882 -33.80 8.35 -3.13
CA VAL A 882 -33.63 8.35 -4.59
C VAL A 882 -33.51 6.94 -5.16
N ASP A 883 -33.97 6.76 -6.40
CA ASP A 883 -33.87 5.52 -7.18
C ASP A 883 -32.49 5.37 -7.89
N PHE A 884 -32.34 4.35 -8.74
CA PHE A 884 -31.12 4.09 -9.51
C PHE A 884 -30.67 5.30 -10.35
N PHE A 885 -31.61 6.07 -10.89
CA PHE A 885 -31.32 7.24 -11.73
C PHE A 885 -31.25 8.56 -10.94
N GLY A 886 -31.36 8.52 -9.61
CA GLY A 886 -31.35 9.70 -8.77
C GLY A 886 -32.71 10.43 -8.72
N GLN A 887 -33.81 9.79 -9.14
CA GLN A 887 -35.15 10.36 -9.02
C GLN A 887 -35.66 10.23 -7.59
N VAL A 888 -36.42 11.21 -7.11
CA VAL A 888 -37.00 11.19 -5.75
C VAL A 888 -37.97 10.01 -5.59
N VAL A 889 -37.90 9.34 -4.43
CA VAL A 889 -38.79 8.24 -4.04
C VAL A 889 -39.60 8.64 -2.79
N PRO A 890 -40.94 8.44 -2.77
CA PRO A 890 -41.78 8.09 -3.91
C PRO A 890 -42.02 9.29 -4.83
N ARG A 891 -42.23 9.02 -6.12
CA ARG A 891 -42.70 10.02 -7.09
C ARG A 891 -44.22 10.06 -7.20
N GLY A 892 -44.90 8.96 -6.88
CA GLY A 892 -46.36 8.82 -6.89
C GLY A 892 -46.97 8.75 -5.49
N ALA A 893 -48.01 7.93 -5.34
CA ALA A 893 -48.69 7.68 -4.09
C ALA A 893 -47.88 6.79 -3.13
N ALA A 894 -47.02 5.92 -3.67
CA ALA A 894 -46.12 5.04 -2.93
C ALA A 894 -44.85 4.77 -3.76
N PRO A 895 -43.78 4.19 -3.18
CA PRO A 895 -42.62 3.80 -3.99
C PRO A 895 -42.99 2.78 -5.04
N ASP A 896 -42.28 2.77 -6.15
CA ASP A 896 -42.40 1.70 -7.12
C ASP A 896 -41.62 0.46 -6.66
N ILE A 897 -42.09 -0.73 -7.03
CA ILE A 897 -41.35 -1.98 -6.83
C ILE A 897 -40.22 -2.03 -7.86
N GLY A 898 -39.00 -2.37 -7.44
CA GLY A 898 -37.82 -2.47 -8.29
C GLY A 898 -36.88 -1.27 -8.16
N ALA A 899 -35.95 -1.14 -9.11
CA ALA A 899 -34.84 -0.20 -9.01
C ALA A 899 -35.13 1.22 -9.52
N PHE A 900 -36.29 1.43 -10.18
CA PHE A 900 -36.65 2.69 -10.82
C PHE A 900 -38.03 3.17 -10.39
N GLU A 901 -38.17 4.48 -10.25
CA GLU A 901 -39.46 5.15 -10.26
C GLU A 901 -39.90 5.41 -11.72
N CYS A 902 -41.17 5.14 -12.01
CA CYS A 902 -41.77 5.40 -13.29
C CYS A 902 -41.83 6.92 -13.52
N ALA A 903 -40.99 7.40 -14.44
CA ALA A 903 -41.04 8.79 -14.86
C ALA A 903 -42.16 9.01 -15.89
N ALA A 904 -43.01 10.01 -15.68
CA ALA A 904 -43.70 10.65 -16.81
C ALA A 904 -42.64 11.03 -17.86
N ARG A 905 -42.81 10.58 -19.11
CA ARG A 905 -41.84 10.44 -20.24
C ARG A 905 -40.83 11.56 -20.54
N THR A 906 -40.77 12.66 -19.79
CA THR A 906 -39.91 13.83 -20.06
C THR A 906 -38.49 13.74 -19.48
N ALA A 907 -38.14 12.73 -18.67
CA ALA A 907 -36.87 12.69 -17.91
C ALA A 907 -35.72 11.88 -18.53
N ALA A 908 -35.97 10.99 -19.50
CA ALA A 908 -34.96 10.05 -20.04
C ALA A 908 -33.76 10.72 -20.76
N ARG A 909 -33.78 12.04 -20.99
CA ARG A 909 -32.70 12.77 -21.67
C ARG A 909 -31.57 13.29 -20.77
N ARG A 910 -31.66 13.20 -19.44
CA ARG A 910 -30.64 13.80 -18.53
C ARG A 910 -29.51 12.87 -18.10
N TRP A 911 -29.63 11.55 -18.26
CA TRP A 911 -28.58 10.63 -17.82
C TRP A 911 -27.38 10.55 -18.79
N GLN A 912 -27.58 10.86 -20.07
CA GLN A 912 -26.48 10.99 -21.03
C GLN A 912 -25.59 12.22 -20.80
N SER A 913 -26.02 13.20 -19.99
CA SER A 913 -25.24 14.43 -19.72
C SER A 913 -24.43 14.40 -18.41
N TYR A 914 -24.43 13.28 -17.69
CA TYR A 914 -23.59 13.06 -16.50
C TYR A 914 -22.40 12.12 -16.75
N GLN A 915 -22.29 11.58 -17.98
CA GLN A 915 -21.04 11.05 -18.54
C GLN A 915 -20.19 12.19 -19.10
#